data_AF-A0A814WSE8-F1
#
_entry.id   AF-A0A814WSE8-F1
#
_cell.length_a   1.000
_cell.length_b   1.000
_cell.length_c   1.000
_cell.angle_alpha   90.00
_cell.angle_beta   90.00
_cell.angle_gamma   90.00
#
_symmetry.space_group_name_H-M   'P 1'
#
loop_
_entity.id
_entity.type
_entity.pdbx_description
1 polymer ?
#
loop_
_entity_poly.entity_id
_entity_poly.type
_entity_poly.pdbx_seq_one_letter_code
_entity_poly.pdbx_strand_id
1 'polypeptide(L)'
;MGRLTLCTEPELQSDPIVGDVPSGSIPISLFFYFHHELPWIKEITSISKQSRDTLNIRGQTNELDKFSIKIKLNTLSHQPIIRTLTDIFQLNTIHRDILTKLTSNRPKQPYFVLTDQVFQSTEHNTFFIQITLPKLLPDEKFSFDISYQSDSSDNERQQDLTGIYFNEEILRLQKQFDQRFENIFQLKTKQNMSENKINFARSTLSNLIGRISYFTGQSLVAKPNQKIPDEYWTTNLYTAVPSRSFFPRGFLWDEGFHNLLIARWNQNITIDILSHWFDMLNDNGWIPREIILGDEARARVPSEFVIQYTSNANPPTFFLTIDYLLKTNQANHLFTLPFIQRLEKWYQWYNRTQSGPIPFSFRWRGRNASSIYELNPKTLTSGLDDYPRASHPTDSERHLDLRCWITLASTVIGKLYSIINNEHTNEYLNYAQLLSNNDILDQLHWSDEYEMYADYGLHTDHAKLKHVLMPKKSSSQQYQQTHMIRQITNESDVHLKYVKHFGYVSLFPLMTRILDSKSIKLDKILNDLQNTTLLWTPYGLRSLAQSSSLYGTRNTEHDPPYWRGAIWINMNYMVLSALQHYAKIPGPYSDKARQIYKQLRINLIKNMFRVYEKTGHVWEQYDDRTGNGKGSHPFTGWSSLIVLIMSELYDE
;
A
#
# COMPACT_ATOMS: atom_id res chain seq x y z
N MET A 1 -13.14 20.43 7.56
CA MET A 1 -12.73 21.56 8.43
C MET A 1 -11.30 21.32 8.85
N GLY A 2 -10.51 22.38 9.07
CA GLY A 2 -9.13 22.22 9.52
C GLY A 2 -8.50 23.53 9.94
N ARG A 3 -7.53 23.44 10.85
CA ARG A 3 -6.63 24.52 11.23
C ARG A 3 -5.22 24.15 10.78
N LEU A 4 -4.56 25.07 10.09
CA LEU A 4 -3.12 24.98 9.89
C LEU A 4 -2.45 25.96 10.84
N THR A 5 -1.44 25.48 11.56
CA THR A 5 -0.61 26.31 12.44
C THR A 5 0.82 26.24 11.95
N LEU A 6 1.39 27.37 11.60
CA LEU A 6 2.81 27.50 11.33
C LEU A 6 3.51 27.87 12.64
N CYS A 7 4.45 27.03 13.04
CA CYS A 7 5.41 27.32 14.10
C CYS A 7 6.80 27.31 13.46
N THR A 8 7.60 28.35 13.68
CA THR A 8 9.04 28.23 13.49
C THR A 8 9.59 27.52 14.74
N GLU A 9 10.18 26.33 14.61
CA GLU A 9 10.91 25.73 15.73
C GLU A 9 12.23 26.48 15.98
N PRO A 10 12.70 26.58 17.24
CA PRO A 10 14.09 26.89 17.50
C PRO A 10 14.94 25.72 16.98
N GLU A 11 15.87 26.01 16.07
CA GLU A 11 16.86 25.12 15.45
C GLU A 11 16.95 23.69 16.03
N LEU A 12 16.26 22.74 15.38
CA LEU A 12 16.73 21.35 15.37
C LEU A 12 17.95 21.31 14.44
N GLN A 13 19.12 21.05 15.02
CA GLN A 13 20.39 20.87 14.29
C GLN A 13 20.19 19.90 13.12
N SER A 14 20.25 20.43 11.90
CA SER A 14 20.31 19.64 10.66
C SER A 14 21.68 19.80 9.99
N ASP A 15 22.08 18.76 9.27
CA ASP A 15 23.39 18.58 8.62
C ASP A 15 23.83 19.77 7.73
N PRO A 16 25.15 19.99 7.56
CA PRO A 16 25.72 21.21 7.01
C PRO A 16 25.77 21.17 5.47
N ILE A 17 24.63 21.20 4.78
CA ILE A 17 24.61 21.48 3.33
C ILE A 17 23.40 22.36 2.97
N VAL A 18 23.26 23.50 3.62
CA VAL A 18 22.52 24.65 3.09
C VAL A 18 23.34 25.87 3.47
N GLY A 19 23.83 26.60 2.47
CA GLY A 19 24.56 27.85 2.71
C GLY A 19 23.75 28.78 3.59
N ASP A 20 24.43 29.47 4.51
CA ASP A 20 23.88 30.40 5.50
C ASP A 20 22.57 31.06 5.05
N VAL A 21 21.44 30.56 5.58
CA VAL A 21 20.16 31.25 5.44
C VAL A 21 20.26 32.49 6.33
N PRO A 22 20.13 33.72 5.79
CA PRO A 22 20.25 34.92 6.59
C PRO A 22 19.26 34.89 7.75
N SER A 23 19.67 35.39 8.92
CA SER A 23 18.89 35.49 10.16
C SER A 23 17.70 36.48 10.09
N GLY A 24 17.05 36.56 8.92
CA GLY A 24 15.93 37.45 8.61
C GLY A 24 14.64 36.66 8.39
N SER A 25 13.52 37.33 8.63
CA SER A 25 12.17 36.78 8.43
C SER A 25 11.96 36.25 7.01
N ILE A 26 11.55 34.99 6.90
CA ILE A 26 11.23 34.34 5.62
C ILE A 26 9.76 34.63 5.29
N PRO A 27 9.45 35.13 4.08
CA PRO A 27 8.06 35.26 3.65
C PRO A 27 7.46 33.87 3.39
N ILE A 28 6.24 33.64 3.85
CA ILE A 28 5.51 32.38 3.64
C ILE A 28 4.26 32.66 2.81
N SER A 29 4.08 31.93 1.72
CA SER A 29 2.85 31.94 0.94
C SER A 29 2.16 30.59 1.03
N LEU A 30 0.93 30.60 1.53
CA LEU A 30 0.04 29.45 1.58
C LEU A 30 -0.97 29.55 0.44
N PHE A 31 -1.16 28.45 -0.28
CA PHE A 31 -2.12 28.35 -1.37
C PHE A 31 -3.21 27.35 -0.99
N PHE A 32 -4.46 27.77 -1.14
CA PHE A 32 -5.65 26.94 -0.99
C PHE A 32 -6.41 26.99 -2.29
N TYR A 33 -7.01 25.88 -2.66
CA TYR A 33 -7.91 25.87 -3.80
C TYR A 33 -9.13 25.00 -3.55
N PHE A 34 -10.20 25.37 -4.22
CA PHE A 34 -11.40 24.57 -4.39
C PHE A 34 -11.51 24.27 -5.87
N HIS A 35 -11.65 23.00 -6.20
CA HIS A 35 -11.72 22.53 -7.58
C HIS A 35 -13.01 21.72 -7.75
N HIS A 36 -13.63 21.86 -8.91
CA HIS A 36 -14.75 21.06 -9.36
C HIS A 36 -14.40 20.46 -10.72
N GLU A 37 -14.81 19.22 -10.97
CA GLU A 37 -14.45 18.51 -12.20
C GLU A 37 -15.01 19.22 -13.44
N LEU A 38 -16.24 19.73 -13.31
CA LEU A 38 -16.89 20.53 -14.34
C LEU A 38 -16.77 22.02 -14.02
N PRO A 39 -16.77 22.91 -15.04
CA PRO A 39 -16.86 24.34 -14.79
C PRO A 39 -18.10 24.69 -13.94
N TRP A 40 -17.90 25.49 -12.89
CA TRP A 40 -18.91 26.07 -12.01
C TRP A 40 -19.81 27.02 -12.83
N ILE A 41 -20.81 26.48 -13.54
CA ILE A 41 -21.85 27.31 -14.15
C ILE A 41 -22.87 27.63 -13.05
N LYS A 42 -22.62 28.72 -12.30
CA LYS A 42 -23.45 29.25 -11.20
C LYS A 42 -23.39 28.48 -9.87
N GLU A 43 -22.47 27.55 -9.71
CA GLU A 43 -22.33 26.76 -8.47
C GLU A 43 -21.60 27.51 -7.35
N ILE A 44 -20.56 28.33 -7.62
CA ILE A 44 -20.10 29.35 -6.65
C ILE A 44 -20.97 30.58 -6.83
N THR A 45 -21.73 30.93 -5.80
CA THR A 45 -22.74 32.00 -5.86
C THR A 45 -22.22 33.34 -5.36
N SER A 46 -21.24 33.34 -4.45
CA SER A 46 -20.59 34.58 -4.00
C SER A 46 -19.26 34.33 -3.30
N ILE A 47 -18.35 35.30 -3.43
CA ILE A 47 -17.15 35.43 -2.59
C ILE A 47 -17.21 36.81 -1.96
N SER A 48 -17.16 36.87 -0.64
CA SER A 48 -17.23 38.12 0.11
C SER A 48 -16.13 38.19 1.16
N LYS A 49 -15.45 39.34 1.21
CA LYS A 49 -14.52 39.67 2.29
C LYS A 49 -15.30 40.36 3.39
N GLN A 50 -15.82 39.58 4.35
CA GLN A 50 -16.65 40.10 5.45
C GLN A 50 -15.87 41.01 6.39
N SER A 51 -14.57 40.76 6.56
CA SER A 51 -13.66 41.58 7.37
C SER A 51 -12.24 41.52 6.79
N ARG A 52 -11.28 42.23 7.39
CA ARG A 52 -9.87 42.12 6.97
C ARG A 52 -9.32 40.70 7.09
N ASP A 53 -9.84 39.94 8.05
CA ASP A 53 -9.33 38.63 8.48
C ASP A 53 -10.32 37.49 8.18
N THR A 54 -11.44 37.78 7.51
CA THR A 54 -12.49 36.79 7.19
C THR A 54 -12.83 36.82 5.70
N LEU A 55 -12.66 35.68 5.05
CA LEU A 55 -13.14 35.42 3.69
C LEU A 55 -14.28 34.40 3.76
N ASN A 56 -15.38 34.69 3.06
CA ASN A 56 -16.53 33.81 2.99
C ASN A 56 -16.88 33.49 1.54
N ILE A 57 -17.06 32.21 1.25
CA ILE A 57 -17.43 31.68 -0.07
C ILE A 57 -18.78 31.00 0.10
N ARG A 58 -19.75 31.31 -0.75
CA ARG A 58 -20.99 30.52 -0.83
C ARG A 58 -21.04 29.77 -2.15
N GLY A 59 -21.52 28.55 -2.07
CA GLY A 59 -21.81 27.75 -3.24
C GLY A 59 -23.03 26.86 -3.05
N GLN A 60 -23.41 26.22 -4.13
CA GLN A 60 -24.44 25.20 -4.19
C GLN A 60 -24.05 24.17 -5.24
N THR A 61 -24.11 22.89 -4.88
CA THR A 61 -24.03 21.79 -5.84
C THR A 61 -25.28 20.93 -5.72
N ASN A 62 -25.51 20.05 -6.69
CA ASN A 62 -26.63 19.09 -6.62
C ASN A 62 -26.45 18.06 -5.50
N GLU A 63 -25.21 17.77 -5.09
CA GLU A 63 -24.88 16.71 -4.15
C GLU A 63 -24.73 17.22 -2.71
N LEU A 64 -24.15 18.42 -2.53
CA LEU A 64 -23.85 19.00 -1.21
C LEU A 64 -24.86 20.06 -0.76
N ASP A 65 -25.89 20.32 -1.57
CA ASP A 65 -26.81 21.44 -1.43
C ASP A 65 -26.07 22.78 -1.29
N LYS A 66 -26.71 23.78 -0.67
CA LYS A 66 -26.10 25.07 -0.36
C LYS A 66 -25.08 24.92 0.76
N PHE A 67 -23.94 25.57 0.60
CA PHE A 67 -22.86 25.56 1.58
C PHE A 67 -22.16 26.92 1.67
N SER A 68 -21.46 27.10 2.79
CA SER A 68 -20.52 28.20 2.97
C SER A 68 -19.16 27.71 3.47
N ILE A 69 -18.10 28.32 2.93
CA ILE A 69 -16.73 28.12 3.39
C ILE A 69 -16.24 29.44 3.97
N LYS A 70 -15.94 29.42 5.26
CA LYS A 70 -15.41 30.56 6.02
C LYS A 70 -13.94 30.33 6.31
N ILE A 71 -13.11 31.29 5.95
CA ILE A 71 -11.69 31.31 6.28
C ILE A 71 -11.45 32.45 7.24
N LYS A 72 -10.98 32.12 8.45
CA LYS A 72 -10.72 33.08 9.53
C LYS A 72 -9.24 33.06 9.90
N LEU A 73 -8.56 34.18 9.70
CA LEU A 73 -7.15 34.32 10.06
C LEU A 73 -7.04 34.61 11.56
N ASN A 74 -6.15 33.88 12.24
CA ASN A 74 -5.85 34.00 13.65
C ASN A 74 -4.39 34.46 13.79
N THR A 75 -4.15 35.77 13.65
CA THR A 75 -2.80 36.39 13.76
C THR A 75 -2.83 37.63 14.65
N LEU A 76 -1.72 37.88 15.36
CA LEU A 76 -1.57 39.00 16.30
C LEU A 76 -0.63 40.11 15.82
N SER A 77 0.30 39.85 14.87
CA SER A 77 1.44 40.77 14.68
C SER A 77 1.62 41.37 13.27
N HIS A 78 1.14 40.74 12.20
CA HIS A 78 1.36 41.25 10.82
C HIS A 78 0.13 41.12 9.91
N GLN A 79 -0.04 42.08 8.98
CA GLN A 79 -1.15 42.07 8.01
C GLN A 79 -0.86 41.10 6.85
N PRO A 80 -1.60 39.98 6.74
CA PRO A 80 -1.43 39.03 5.65
C PRO A 80 -1.94 39.63 4.33
N ILE A 81 -1.22 39.35 3.24
CA ILE A 81 -1.67 39.68 1.89
C ILE A 81 -2.50 38.52 1.38
N ILE A 82 -3.80 38.77 1.17
CA ILE A 82 -4.72 37.79 0.57
C ILE A 82 -4.89 38.14 -0.91
N ARG A 83 -4.75 37.14 -1.77
CA ARG A 83 -5.05 37.22 -3.20
C ARG A 83 -5.94 36.07 -3.61
N THR A 84 -6.77 36.31 -4.59
CA THR A 84 -7.74 35.33 -5.07
C THR A 84 -7.69 35.22 -6.59
N LEU A 85 -7.88 34.01 -7.11
CA LEU A 85 -7.89 33.74 -8.56
C LEU A 85 -8.97 32.71 -8.90
N THR A 86 -9.86 33.03 -9.85
CA THR A 86 -10.76 32.06 -10.48
C THR A 86 -10.32 31.80 -11.92
N ASP A 87 -10.10 30.53 -12.30
CA ASP A 87 -9.77 30.15 -13.68
C ASP A 87 -10.18 28.68 -13.96
N ILE A 88 -9.94 28.23 -15.19
CA ILE A 88 -10.08 26.83 -15.58
C ILE A 88 -8.70 26.15 -15.52
N PHE A 89 -8.59 25.11 -14.71
CA PHE A 89 -7.39 24.29 -14.56
C PHE A 89 -7.71 22.81 -14.74
N GLN A 90 -6.74 22.05 -15.25
CA GLN A 90 -6.78 20.59 -15.14
C GLN A 90 -6.09 20.19 -13.83
N LEU A 91 -6.70 19.26 -13.08
CA LEU A 91 -6.20 18.86 -11.76
C LEU A 91 -4.76 18.33 -11.81
N ASN A 92 -4.40 17.59 -12.86
CA ASN A 92 -3.06 17.03 -13.06
C ASN A 92 -1.98 18.09 -13.40
N THR A 93 -2.34 19.27 -13.90
CA THR A 93 -1.40 20.35 -14.26
C THR A 93 -1.51 21.58 -13.36
N ILE A 94 -2.48 21.60 -12.44
CA ILE A 94 -2.83 22.76 -11.61
C ILE A 94 -1.62 23.40 -10.92
N HIS A 95 -0.69 22.60 -10.41
CA HIS A 95 0.52 23.09 -9.74
C HIS A 95 1.47 23.81 -10.71
N ARG A 96 1.63 23.33 -11.93
CA ARG A 96 2.47 24.01 -12.93
C ARG A 96 1.78 25.28 -13.41
N ASP A 97 0.49 25.19 -13.66
CA ASP A 97 -0.27 26.26 -14.29
C ASP A 97 -0.45 27.44 -13.33
N ILE A 98 -0.63 27.20 -12.02
CA ILE A 98 -0.73 28.27 -11.01
C ILE A 98 0.57 29.08 -10.90
N LEU A 99 1.74 28.44 -11.11
CA LEU A 99 3.03 29.15 -11.11
C LEU A 99 3.12 30.18 -12.23
N THR A 100 2.43 29.96 -13.35
CA THR A 100 2.38 30.92 -14.47
C THR A 100 1.52 32.16 -14.17
N LYS A 101 0.67 32.09 -13.14
CA LYS A 101 -0.25 33.16 -12.73
C LYS A 101 0.31 34.04 -11.60
N LEU A 102 1.52 33.71 -11.13
CA LEU A 102 2.26 34.48 -10.13
C LEU A 102 2.97 35.68 -10.77
N THR A 103 2.93 36.80 -10.08
CA THR A 103 3.58 38.05 -10.49
C THR A 103 4.47 38.59 -9.37
N SER A 104 5.53 39.31 -9.76
CA SER A 104 6.29 40.13 -8.82
C SER A 104 5.60 41.48 -8.69
N ASN A 105 4.99 41.73 -7.53
CA ASN A 105 4.15 42.92 -7.37
C ASN A 105 4.98 44.22 -7.37
N ARG A 106 6.30 44.15 -7.08
CA ARG A 106 7.26 45.29 -7.07
C ARG A 106 8.71 44.80 -7.20
N PRO A 107 9.64 45.58 -7.79
CA PRO A 107 11.05 45.21 -7.99
C PRO A 107 11.91 45.05 -6.71
N LYS A 108 11.31 45.02 -5.51
CA LYS A 108 11.99 44.89 -4.20
C LYS A 108 11.32 43.93 -3.21
N GLN A 109 10.31 43.14 -3.62
CA GLN A 109 9.65 42.18 -2.72
C GLN A 109 10.25 40.77 -2.88
N PRO A 110 10.60 40.08 -1.78
CA PRO A 110 11.21 38.74 -1.81
C PRO A 110 10.17 37.61 -1.99
N TYR A 111 8.97 37.89 -2.49
CA TYR A 111 7.88 36.93 -2.62
C TYR A 111 7.00 37.22 -3.85
N PHE A 112 6.36 36.18 -4.36
CA PHE A 112 5.44 36.23 -5.49
C PHE A 112 3.99 36.26 -5.02
N VAL A 113 3.12 36.95 -5.75
CA VAL A 113 1.69 36.98 -5.46
C VAL A 113 0.85 36.66 -6.70
N LEU A 114 -0.32 36.05 -6.50
CA LEU A 114 -1.29 35.85 -7.57
C LEU A 114 -1.75 37.19 -8.13
N THR A 115 -1.98 37.20 -9.44
CA THR A 115 -2.70 38.28 -10.12
C THR A 115 -4.13 38.28 -9.59
N ASP A 116 -4.52 39.32 -8.83
CA ASP A 116 -5.83 39.34 -8.14
C ASP A 116 -6.97 39.42 -9.17
N GLN A 117 -7.72 38.33 -9.32
CA GLN A 117 -8.80 38.22 -10.31
C GLN A 117 -9.93 37.37 -9.72
N VAL A 118 -11.08 38.01 -9.47
CA VAL A 118 -12.29 37.30 -9.04
C VAL A 118 -13.38 37.57 -10.08
N PHE A 119 -13.91 36.50 -10.69
CA PHE A 119 -15.07 36.52 -11.59
C PHE A 119 -14.91 37.33 -12.90
N GLN A 120 -13.80 37.18 -13.63
CA GLN A 120 -13.74 37.71 -15.00
C GLN A 120 -14.43 36.80 -16.03
N SER A 121 -14.51 35.49 -15.75
CA SER A 121 -15.18 34.49 -16.59
C SER A 121 -16.40 33.92 -15.88
N THR A 122 -17.50 33.74 -16.62
CA THR A 122 -18.69 32.99 -16.15
C THR A 122 -18.41 31.50 -16.01
N GLU A 123 -17.36 31.00 -16.68
CA GLU A 123 -16.90 29.62 -16.59
C GLU A 123 -15.53 29.57 -15.91
N HIS A 124 -15.47 28.94 -14.76
CA HIS A 124 -14.26 28.61 -14.01
C HIS A 124 -14.48 27.24 -13.40
N ASN A 125 -13.44 26.46 -13.12
CA ASN A 125 -13.58 25.19 -12.39
C ASN A 125 -12.75 25.16 -11.10
N THR A 126 -11.92 26.19 -10.88
CA THR A 126 -11.04 26.28 -9.73
C THR A 126 -11.03 27.68 -9.14
N PHE A 127 -11.10 27.75 -7.81
CA PHE A 127 -10.94 28.98 -7.04
C PHE A 127 -9.73 28.87 -6.13
N PHE A 128 -8.74 29.73 -6.34
CA PHE A 128 -7.50 29.82 -5.56
C PHE A 128 -7.54 30.98 -4.57
N ILE A 129 -6.92 30.74 -3.42
CA ILE A 129 -6.65 31.73 -2.39
C ILE A 129 -5.18 31.61 -2.02
N GLN A 130 -4.44 32.71 -2.15
CA GLN A 130 -3.11 32.82 -1.61
C GLN A 130 -3.12 33.71 -0.38
N ILE A 131 -2.59 33.20 0.73
CA ILE A 131 -2.32 33.96 1.94
C ILE A 131 -0.81 34.09 2.08
N THR A 132 -0.30 35.31 1.92
CA THR A 132 1.12 35.61 2.05
C THR A 132 1.39 36.37 3.33
N LEU A 133 2.33 35.85 4.12
CA LEU A 133 2.92 36.46 5.30
C LEU A 133 4.25 37.07 4.86
N PRO A 134 4.34 38.39 4.66
CA PRO A 134 5.57 39.03 4.15
C PRO A 134 6.75 38.89 5.10
N LYS A 135 6.45 38.74 6.39
CA LYS A 135 7.39 38.64 7.49
C LYS A 135 6.73 37.74 8.54
N LEU A 136 7.29 36.56 8.78
CA LEU A 136 7.00 35.77 9.96
C LEU A 136 8.25 35.83 10.85
N LEU A 137 8.11 36.32 12.07
CA LEU A 137 9.23 36.36 13.02
C LEU A 137 9.51 34.95 13.56
N PRO A 138 10.77 34.63 13.89
CA PRO A 138 11.07 33.49 14.75
C PRO A 138 10.20 33.58 16.01
N ASP A 139 9.54 32.47 16.35
CA ASP A 139 8.61 32.27 17.48
C ASP A 139 7.19 32.82 17.29
N GLU A 140 6.88 33.49 16.18
CA GLU A 140 5.51 33.89 15.86
C GLU A 140 4.68 32.70 15.36
N LYS A 141 3.54 32.46 16.00
CA LYS A 141 2.57 31.45 15.55
C LYS A 141 1.51 32.09 14.66
N PHE A 142 1.49 31.70 13.40
CA PHE A 142 0.40 32.03 12.50
C PHE A 142 -0.56 30.84 12.40
N SER A 143 -1.86 31.09 12.55
CA SER A 143 -2.87 30.07 12.25
C SER A 143 -4.07 30.67 11.54
N PHE A 144 -4.84 29.82 10.88
CA PHE A 144 -6.14 30.18 10.33
C PHE A 144 -7.05 28.96 10.34
N ASP A 145 -8.35 29.22 10.39
CA ASP A 145 -9.39 28.21 10.36
C ASP A 145 -10.06 28.20 8.99
N ILE A 146 -10.23 27.02 8.40
CA ILE A 146 -11.14 26.80 7.27
C ILE A 146 -12.33 25.98 7.78
N SER A 147 -13.49 26.63 7.83
CA SER A 147 -14.76 26.03 8.21
C SER A 147 -15.63 25.83 6.97
N TYR A 148 -16.02 24.59 6.70
CA TYR A 148 -17.08 24.24 5.75
C TYR A 148 -18.40 24.06 6.50
N GLN A 149 -19.47 24.64 6.00
CA GLN A 149 -20.79 24.64 6.62
C GLN A 149 -21.84 24.29 5.57
N SER A 150 -22.63 23.25 5.78
CA SER A 150 -23.78 22.95 4.95
C SER A 150 -25.03 23.61 5.54
N ASP A 151 -25.82 24.26 4.70
CA ASP A 151 -27.05 24.94 5.10
C ASP A 151 -28.11 23.95 5.62
N SER A 152 -28.03 22.67 5.23
CA SER A 152 -28.93 21.61 5.74
C SER A 152 -28.77 21.35 7.24
N SER A 153 -27.60 21.68 7.80
CA SER A 153 -27.26 21.50 9.21
C SER A 153 -27.41 22.78 10.06
N ASP A 154 -27.92 23.88 9.48
CA ASP A 154 -27.88 25.19 10.13
C ASP A 154 -28.69 25.24 11.43
N ASN A 155 -29.83 24.54 11.48
CA ASN A 155 -30.69 24.46 12.67
C ASN A 155 -30.08 23.65 13.84
N GLU A 156 -29.10 22.78 13.56
CA GLU A 156 -28.41 21.97 14.59
C GLU A 156 -27.11 22.63 15.06
N ARG A 157 -26.62 23.62 14.31
CA ARG A 157 -25.33 24.28 14.55
C ARG A 157 -25.47 25.34 15.63
N GLN A 158 -24.99 25.01 16.83
CA GLN A 158 -24.97 25.99 17.92
C GLN A 158 -23.91 27.09 17.69
N GLN A 159 -22.74 26.73 17.16
CA GLN A 159 -21.61 27.65 16.96
C GLN A 159 -20.67 27.23 15.82
N ASP A 160 -19.90 28.19 15.30
CA ASP A 160 -18.86 27.95 14.29
C ASP A 160 -17.65 27.24 14.93
N LEU A 161 -17.23 26.11 14.36
CA LEU A 161 -16.05 25.34 14.79
C LEU A 161 -14.73 26.04 14.39
N THR A 162 -14.47 27.18 15.02
CA THR A 162 -13.28 28.03 14.79
C THR A 162 -12.75 28.54 16.14
N GLY A 163 -11.57 29.16 16.15
CA GLY A 163 -10.98 29.78 17.35
C GLY A 163 -10.88 28.81 18.54
N ILE A 164 -11.47 29.21 19.66
CA ILE A 164 -11.49 28.44 20.91
C ILE A 164 -12.28 27.14 20.81
N TYR A 165 -13.42 27.13 20.12
CA TYR A 165 -14.27 25.94 20.01
C TYR A 165 -13.60 24.82 19.20
N PHE A 166 -12.86 25.20 18.15
CA PHE A 166 -12.01 24.24 17.44
C PHE A 166 -10.91 23.66 18.36
N ASN A 167 -10.29 24.48 19.21
CA ASN A 167 -9.25 24.02 20.14
C ASN A 167 -9.78 23.05 21.20
N GLU A 168 -10.92 23.35 21.79
CA GLU A 168 -11.54 22.48 22.78
C GLU A 168 -11.95 21.14 22.14
N GLU A 169 -12.54 21.20 20.95
CA GLU A 169 -13.00 20.00 20.24
C GLU A 169 -11.84 19.13 19.76
N ILE A 170 -10.75 19.72 19.23
CA ILE A 170 -9.59 18.92 18.80
C ILE A 170 -8.91 18.24 19.99
N LEU A 171 -8.81 18.91 21.15
CA LEU A 171 -8.28 18.31 22.37
C LEU A 171 -9.19 17.19 22.89
N ARG A 172 -10.51 17.36 22.80
CA ARG A 172 -11.49 16.32 23.15
C ARG A 172 -11.32 15.09 22.26
N LEU A 173 -11.22 15.28 20.94
CA LEU A 173 -11.05 14.22 19.95
C LEU A 173 -9.69 13.52 20.09
N GLN A 174 -8.61 14.25 20.39
CA GLN A 174 -7.29 13.68 20.68
C GLN A 174 -7.34 12.73 21.90
N LYS A 175 -7.96 13.16 23.00
CA LYS A 175 -8.14 12.30 24.19
C LYS A 175 -8.95 11.04 23.86
N GLN A 176 -10.02 11.17 23.06
CA GLN A 176 -10.81 10.02 22.63
C GLN A 176 -10.02 9.08 21.73
N PHE A 177 -9.20 9.61 20.82
CA PHE A 177 -8.29 8.81 20.00
C PHE A 177 -7.31 8.04 20.88
N ASP A 178 -6.66 8.70 21.84
CA ASP A 178 -5.67 8.07 22.72
C ASP A 178 -6.29 6.96 23.59
N GLN A 179 -7.47 7.22 24.14
CA GLN A 179 -8.20 6.23 24.93
C GLN A 179 -8.61 5.02 24.07
N ARG A 180 -9.16 5.24 22.88
CA ARG A 180 -9.53 4.16 21.95
C ARG A 180 -8.30 3.38 21.51
N PHE A 181 -7.19 4.06 21.22
CA PHE A 181 -5.93 3.45 20.82
C PHE A 181 -5.40 2.50 21.90
N GLU A 182 -5.34 2.96 23.15
CA GLU A 182 -4.88 2.10 24.25
C GLU A 182 -5.86 0.94 24.50
N ASN A 183 -7.17 1.16 24.44
CA ASN A 183 -8.17 0.10 24.62
C ASN A 183 -7.99 -1.04 23.60
N ILE A 184 -7.70 -0.71 22.34
CA ILE A 184 -7.54 -1.68 21.25
C ILE A 184 -6.17 -2.34 21.32
N PHE A 185 -5.08 -1.55 21.35
CA PHE A 185 -3.73 -2.06 21.14
C PHE A 185 -2.97 -2.40 22.41
N GLN A 186 -3.39 -1.88 23.57
CA GLN A 186 -2.87 -2.20 24.91
C GLN A 186 -1.33 -2.15 25.00
N LEU A 187 -0.71 -1.19 24.30
CA LEU A 187 0.74 -1.11 24.19
C LEU A 187 1.39 -0.68 25.51
N LYS A 188 0.69 0.17 26.28
CA LYS A 188 1.16 0.58 27.61
C LYS A 188 0.84 -0.51 28.64
N THR A 189 -0.42 -0.92 28.71
CA THR A 189 -0.95 -1.77 29.80
C THR A 189 -0.52 -3.24 29.70
N LYS A 190 -0.58 -3.85 28.51
CA LYS A 190 -0.26 -5.27 28.30
C LYS A 190 1.18 -5.47 27.85
N GLN A 191 1.67 -4.63 26.94
CA GLN A 191 2.99 -4.80 26.31
C GLN A 191 4.12 -4.03 27.00
N ASN A 192 3.80 -3.18 27.99
CA ASN A 192 4.77 -2.38 28.76
C ASN A 192 5.75 -1.59 27.86
N MET A 193 5.24 -0.99 26.79
CA MET A 193 6.06 -0.21 25.86
C MET A 193 6.27 1.23 26.35
N SER A 194 7.43 1.80 26.04
CA SER A 194 7.76 3.22 26.30
C SER A 194 6.91 4.17 25.46
N GLU A 195 6.66 5.38 25.95
CA GLU A 195 5.84 6.40 25.27
C GLU A 195 6.31 6.69 23.83
N ASN A 196 7.62 6.74 23.56
CA ASN A 196 8.14 6.95 22.21
C ASN A 196 7.70 5.86 21.22
N LYS A 197 7.66 4.60 21.66
CA LYS A 197 7.19 3.46 20.85
C LYS A 197 5.68 3.54 20.65
N ILE A 198 4.93 3.96 21.67
CA ILE A 198 3.49 4.17 21.56
C ILE A 198 3.21 5.28 20.55
N ASN A 199 3.96 6.39 20.57
CA ASN A 199 3.85 7.47 19.59
C ASN A 199 4.22 7.03 18.17
N PHE A 200 5.25 6.19 18.02
CA PHE A 200 5.55 5.53 16.75
C PHE A 200 4.36 4.73 16.22
N ALA A 201 3.71 3.92 17.07
CA ALA A 201 2.55 3.13 16.67
C ALA A 201 1.32 4.01 16.36
N ARG A 202 1.03 5.04 17.17
CA ARG A 202 -0.01 6.04 16.89
C ARG A 202 0.21 6.71 15.53
N SER A 203 1.41 7.24 15.30
CA SER A 203 1.78 7.89 14.04
C SER A 203 1.62 6.94 12.86
N THR A 204 2.01 5.67 13.01
CA THR A 204 1.89 4.65 11.97
C THR A 204 0.42 4.36 11.62
N LEU A 205 -0.44 4.17 12.62
CA LEU A 205 -1.88 3.99 12.42
C LEU A 205 -2.53 5.23 11.80
N SER A 206 -2.26 6.42 12.35
CA SER A 206 -2.81 7.67 11.85
C SER A 206 -2.43 7.92 10.39
N ASN A 207 -1.20 7.58 9.99
CA ASN A 207 -0.77 7.67 8.59
C ASN A 207 -1.42 6.63 7.67
N LEU A 208 -1.81 5.44 8.17
CA LEU A 208 -2.59 4.45 7.40
C LEU A 208 -4.05 4.89 7.24
N ILE A 209 -4.67 5.46 8.27
CA ILE A 209 -6.05 5.95 8.16
C ILE A 209 -6.10 7.23 7.31
N GLY A 210 -5.14 8.14 7.51
CA GLY A 210 -5.06 9.42 6.80
C GLY A 210 -4.66 9.33 5.32
N ARG A 211 -4.54 8.12 4.77
CA ARG A 211 -4.26 7.86 3.36
C ARG A 211 -5.37 7.07 2.67
N ILE A 212 -6.47 6.81 3.37
CA ILE A 212 -7.67 6.29 2.73
C ILE A 212 -8.19 7.39 1.81
N SER A 213 -8.33 7.05 0.55
CA SER A 213 -8.61 7.97 -0.55
C SER A 213 -9.82 7.48 -1.32
N TYR A 214 -10.44 8.42 -2.05
CA TYR A 214 -11.53 8.16 -2.96
C TYR A 214 -11.07 8.51 -4.38
N PHE A 215 -11.24 7.58 -5.32
CA PHE A 215 -10.85 7.73 -6.72
C PHE A 215 -12.06 7.53 -7.62
N THR A 216 -12.10 8.23 -8.76
CA THR A 216 -13.13 8.06 -9.79
C THR A 216 -12.51 8.05 -11.19
N GLY A 217 -13.12 7.33 -12.12
CA GLY A 217 -12.72 7.30 -13.53
C GLY A 217 -12.76 5.90 -14.15
N GLN A 218 -12.00 5.72 -15.23
CA GLN A 218 -11.99 4.48 -16.02
C GLN A 218 -10.60 3.83 -16.04
N SER A 219 -10.56 2.51 -15.88
CA SER A 219 -9.34 1.71 -16.04
C SER A 219 -9.11 1.31 -17.51
N LEU A 220 -7.84 1.21 -17.92
CA LEU A 220 -7.45 0.64 -19.21
C LEU A 220 -7.19 -0.86 -19.06
N VAL A 221 -7.93 -1.68 -19.81
CA VAL A 221 -7.91 -3.13 -19.65
C VAL A 221 -7.72 -3.82 -20.99
N ALA A 222 -6.91 -4.88 -21.03
CA ALA A 222 -6.69 -5.68 -22.22
C ALA A 222 -6.79 -7.19 -21.93
N LYS A 223 -7.19 -7.96 -22.94
CA LYS A 223 -6.95 -9.41 -22.96
C LYS A 223 -5.49 -9.70 -23.34
N PRO A 224 -4.96 -10.90 -23.04
CA PRO A 224 -3.67 -11.32 -23.57
C PRO A 224 -3.61 -11.11 -25.10
N ASN A 225 -2.52 -10.52 -25.59
CA ASN A 225 -2.27 -10.22 -27.02
C ASN A 225 -3.18 -9.17 -27.67
N GLN A 226 -4.08 -8.53 -26.91
CA GLN A 226 -4.86 -7.40 -27.41
C GLN A 226 -3.96 -6.17 -27.56
N LYS A 227 -3.94 -5.57 -28.76
CA LYS A 227 -3.06 -4.42 -29.08
C LYS A 227 -3.57 -3.10 -28.52
N ILE A 228 -4.89 -2.92 -28.51
CA ILE A 228 -5.55 -1.67 -28.10
C ILE A 228 -6.38 -2.00 -26.85
N PRO A 229 -6.08 -1.40 -25.68
CA PRO A 229 -6.85 -1.63 -24.47
C PRO A 229 -8.26 -1.05 -24.60
N ASP A 230 -9.21 -1.68 -23.92
CA ASP A 230 -10.56 -1.18 -23.73
C ASP A 230 -10.60 -0.24 -22.51
N GLU A 231 -11.39 0.83 -22.60
CA GLU A 231 -11.78 1.61 -21.43
C GLU A 231 -12.94 0.91 -20.73
N TYR A 232 -12.73 0.55 -19.46
CA TYR A 232 -13.81 0.02 -18.62
C TYR A 232 -14.82 1.10 -18.24
N TRP A 233 -15.93 0.70 -17.61
CA TRP A 233 -16.96 1.63 -17.14
C TRP A 233 -16.40 2.61 -16.11
N THR A 234 -16.98 3.82 -16.06
CA THR A 234 -16.66 4.80 -15.02
C THR A 234 -17.12 4.27 -13.67
N THR A 235 -16.22 4.30 -12.69
CA THR A 235 -16.46 3.73 -11.36
C THR A 235 -15.66 4.46 -10.29
N ASN A 236 -15.91 4.09 -9.05
CA ASN A 236 -15.35 4.73 -7.87
C ASN A 236 -14.62 3.71 -7.00
N LEU A 237 -13.54 4.14 -6.35
CA LEU A 237 -12.82 3.30 -5.40
C LEU A 237 -12.50 4.08 -4.12
N TYR A 238 -13.07 3.63 -2.99
CA TYR A 238 -12.67 4.02 -1.65
C TYR A 238 -11.67 3.00 -1.10
N THR A 239 -10.41 3.40 -0.88
CA THR A 239 -9.31 2.46 -0.56
C THR A 239 -8.17 3.13 0.19
N ALA A 240 -7.43 2.38 1.00
CA ALA A 240 -6.09 2.81 1.42
C ALA A 240 -5.09 2.71 0.24
N VAL A 241 -3.95 3.40 0.38
CA VAL A 241 -2.88 3.38 -0.65
C VAL A 241 -1.53 2.98 -0.04
N PRO A 242 -0.61 2.31 -0.76
CA PRO A 242 0.67 1.87 -0.18
C PRO A 242 1.62 3.02 0.20
N SER A 243 1.60 4.12 -0.55
CA SER A 243 2.40 5.32 -0.28
C SER A 243 1.78 6.55 -0.91
N ARG A 244 1.58 7.63 -0.14
CA ARG A 244 1.04 8.90 -0.67
C ARG A 244 1.94 9.55 -1.73
N SER A 245 3.25 9.33 -1.65
CA SER A 245 4.22 10.00 -2.52
C SER A 245 4.52 9.24 -3.81
N PHE A 246 4.52 7.90 -3.75
CA PHE A 246 4.94 7.04 -4.87
C PHE A 246 3.78 6.22 -5.46
N PHE A 247 2.84 5.80 -4.60
CA PHE A 247 1.78 4.87 -4.96
C PHE A 247 0.40 5.37 -4.50
N PRO A 248 -0.06 6.58 -4.92
CA PRO A 248 -1.33 7.15 -4.45
C PRO A 248 -2.53 6.55 -5.19
N ARG A 249 -2.68 5.22 -5.13
CA ARG A 249 -3.72 4.46 -5.84
C ARG A 249 -3.94 3.08 -5.20
N GLY A 250 -5.02 2.41 -5.58
CA GLY A 250 -5.37 1.09 -5.04
C GLY A 250 -4.50 -0.03 -5.61
N PHE A 251 -3.99 -0.89 -4.72
CA PHE A 251 -3.31 -2.14 -5.08
C PHE A 251 -4.00 -3.32 -4.39
N LEU A 252 -4.44 -4.29 -5.19
CA LEU A 252 -5.37 -5.33 -4.77
C LEU A 252 -4.83 -6.15 -3.59
N TRP A 253 -3.59 -6.63 -3.70
CA TRP A 253 -3.02 -7.47 -2.64
C TRP A 253 -2.53 -6.68 -1.42
N ASP A 254 -2.08 -5.43 -1.57
CA ASP A 254 -1.71 -4.56 -0.46
C ASP A 254 -2.91 -4.32 0.47
N GLU A 255 -4.09 -4.19 -0.12
CA GLU A 255 -5.29 -3.73 0.58
C GLU A 255 -5.81 -4.75 1.61
N GLY A 256 -5.60 -6.05 1.40
CA GLY A 256 -5.85 -7.04 2.45
C GLY A 256 -4.96 -6.82 3.67
N PHE A 257 -3.67 -6.49 3.48
CA PHE A 257 -2.77 -6.20 4.60
C PHE A 257 -3.10 -4.87 5.29
N HIS A 258 -3.51 -3.84 4.54
CA HIS A 258 -4.01 -2.59 5.12
C HIS A 258 -5.19 -2.85 6.07
N ASN A 259 -6.15 -3.65 5.59
CA ASN A 259 -7.40 -3.88 6.31
C ASN A 259 -7.26 -4.75 7.56
N LEU A 260 -6.19 -5.53 7.71
CA LEU A 260 -5.90 -6.18 9.00
C LEU A 260 -5.78 -5.16 10.13
N LEU A 261 -5.09 -4.03 9.91
CA LEU A 261 -4.99 -2.98 10.92
C LEU A 261 -6.25 -2.10 10.97
N ILE A 262 -6.80 -1.72 9.81
CA ILE A 262 -8.00 -0.88 9.75
C ILE A 262 -9.18 -1.56 10.45
N ALA A 263 -9.40 -2.86 10.24
CA ALA A 263 -10.53 -3.58 10.84
C ALA A 263 -10.46 -3.67 12.37
N ARG A 264 -9.25 -3.62 12.95
CA ARG A 264 -9.05 -3.54 14.41
C ARG A 264 -9.36 -2.14 14.94
N TRP A 265 -9.14 -1.12 14.12
CA TRP A 265 -9.55 0.24 14.44
C TRP A 265 -11.06 0.44 14.25
N ASN A 266 -11.58 0.20 13.05
CA ASN A 266 -12.98 0.39 12.65
C ASN A 266 -13.38 -0.58 11.52
N GLN A 267 -14.24 -1.55 11.84
CA GLN A 267 -14.70 -2.57 10.88
C GLN A 267 -15.55 -1.99 9.74
N ASN A 268 -16.33 -0.93 9.97
CA ASN A 268 -17.19 -0.35 8.94
C ASN A 268 -16.37 0.22 7.78
N ILE A 269 -15.26 0.90 8.08
CA ILE A 269 -14.33 1.40 7.07
C ILE A 269 -13.81 0.23 6.21
N THR A 270 -13.46 -0.89 6.84
CA THR A 270 -13.02 -2.08 6.10
C THR A 270 -14.11 -2.64 5.21
N ILE A 271 -15.36 -2.72 5.68
CA ILE A 271 -16.47 -3.21 4.85
C ILE A 271 -16.74 -2.27 3.67
N ASP A 272 -16.69 -0.95 3.87
CA ASP A 272 -16.84 0.03 2.80
C ASP A 272 -15.74 -0.15 1.74
N ILE A 273 -14.48 -0.29 2.17
CA ILE A 273 -13.33 -0.53 1.28
C ILE A 273 -13.53 -1.82 0.49
N LEU A 274 -13.76 -2.95 1.17
CA LEU A 274 -13.91 -4.25 0.50
C LEU A 274 -15.08 -4.24 -0.48
N SER A 275 -16.19 -3.57 -0.14
CA SER A 275 -17.35 -3.44 -1.02
C SER A 275 -17.00 -2.67 -2.30
N HIS A 276 -16.31 -1.53 -2.21
CA HIS A 276 -15.85 -0.78 -3.38
C HIS A 276 -14.90 -1.61 -4.26
N TRP A 277 -14.00 -2.39 -3.66
CA TRP A 277 -13.15 -3.29 -4.43
C TRP A 277 -13.93 -4.39 -5.14
N PHE A 278 -14.99 -4.94 -4.53
CA PHE A 278 -15.85 -5.93 -5.19
C PHE A 278 -16.81 -5.33 -6.22
N ASP A 279 -17.03 -4.01 -6.21
CA ASP A 279 -17.71 -3.32 -7.31
C ASP A 279 -16.83 -3.18 -8.57
N MET A 280 -15.51 -3.38 -8.44
CA MET A 280 -14.57 -3.46 -9.56
C MET A 280 -14.59 -4.83 -10.28
N LEU A 281 -15.34 -5.81 -9.79
CA LEU A 281 -15.46 -7.12 -10.42
C LEU A 281 -16.11 -7.01 -11.80
N ASN A 282 -15.42 -7.46 -12.83
CA ASN A 282 -16.03 -7.61 -14.15
C ASN A 282 -16.95 -8.85 -14.23
N ASP A 283 -17.62 -9.01 -15.38
CA ASP A 283 -18.55 -10.10 -15.61
C ASP A 283 -17.94 -11.50 -15.47
N ASN A 284 -16.62 -11.62 -15.61
CA ASN A 284 -15.89 -12.88 -15.46
C ASN A 284 -15.44 -13.15 -14.02
N GLY A 285 -15.55 -12.18 -13.11
CA GLY A 285 -15.08 -12.30 -11.73
C GLY A 285 -13.62 -11.86 -11.53
N TRP A 286 -13.07 -11.04 -12.45
CA TRP A 286 -11.72 -10.49 -12.32
C TRP A 286 -11.74 -9.07 -11.75
N ILE A 287 -10.70 -8.75 -10.96
CA ILE A 287 -10.42 -7.40 -10.44
C ILE A 287 -8.99 -7.03 -10.89
N PRO A 288 -8.76 -5.83 -11.44
CA PRO A 288 -7.41 -5.39 -11.78
C PRO A 288 -6.51 -5.31 -10.54
N ARG A 289 -5.24 -5.73 -10.67
CA ARG A 289 -4.28 -5.72 -9.55
C ARG A 289 -3.91 -4.32 -9.08
N GLU A 290 -3.94 -3.35 -9.99
CA GLU A 290 -3.59 -1.96 -9.75
C GLU A 290 -4.68 -1.09 -10.37
N ILE A 291 -5.32 -0.25 -9.55
CA ILE A 291 -6.50 0.51 -9.94
C ILE A 291 -6.08 1.94 -10.23
N ILE A 292 -6.11 2.32 -11.51
CA ILE A 292 -5.66 3.62 -12.01
C ILE A 292 -6.88 4.32 -12.64
N LEU A 293 -7.57 5.11 -11.83
CA LEU A 293 -8.79 5.81 -12.23
C LEU A 293 -8.50 7.30 -12.42
N GLY A 294 -8.82 7.80 -13.61
CA GLY A 294 -8.68 9.22 -13.96
C GLY A 294 -7.25 9.66 -14.28
N ASP A 295 -7.13 10.88 -14.83
CA ASP A 295 -5.87 11.39 -15.37
C ASP A 295 -4.86 11.75 -14.29
N GLU A 296 -5.31 12.13 -13.10
CA GLU A 296 -4.41 12.37 -11.96
C GLU A 296 -3.66 11.10 -11.57
N ALA A 297 -4.34 9.96 -11.48
CA ALA A 297 -3.71 8.68 -11.18
C ALA A 297 -2.79 8.24 -12.32
N ARG A 298 -3.23 8.35 -13.58
CA ARG A 298 -2.44 7.97 -14.77
C ARG A 298 -1.14 8.77 -14.88
N ALA A 299 -1.15 10.07 -14.55
CA ALA A 299 0.03 10.92 -14.61
C ALA A 299 1.17 10.49 -13.65
N ARG A 300 0.86 9.64 -12.66
CA ARG A 300 1.83 9.11 -11.68
C ARG A 300 2.33 7.70 -12.03
N VAL A 301 1.93 7.13 -13.17
CA VAL A 301 2.25 5.75 -13.55
C VAL A 301 2.95 5.74 -14.92
N PRO A 302 4.12 5.08 -15.05
CA PRO A 302 4.73 4.85 -16.36
C PRO A 302 3.78 4.11 -17.30
N SER A 303 3.77 4.50 -18.57
CA SER A 303 2.79 4.04 -19.57
C SER A 303 2.68 2.51 -19.69
N GLU A 304 3.79 1.80 -19.49
CA GLU A 304 3.89 0.35 -19.55
C GLU A 304 3.13 -0.39 -18.43
N PHE A 305 2.80 0.29 -17.33
CA PHE A 305 2.08 -0.28 -16.18
C PHE A 305 0.62 0.15 -16.10
N VAL A 306 0.18 1.07 -16.97
CA VAL A 306 -1.20 1.57 -16.94
C VAL A 306 -2.20 0.49 -17.36
N ILE A 307 -1.87 -0.28 -18.41
CA ILE A 307 -2.76 -1.31 -18.96
C ILE A 307 -2.80 -2.52 -18.02
N GLN A 308 -4.01 -2.87 -17.59
CA GLN A 308 -4.26 -4.07 -16.78
C GLN A 308 -4.69 -5.23 -17.66
N TYR A 309 -4.16 -6.43 -17.41
CA TYR A 309 -4.47 -7.61 -18.20
C TYR A 309 -5.44 -8.55 -17.48
N THR A 310 -6.53 -8.93 -18.14
CA THR A 310 -7.59 -9.77 -17.55
C THR A 310 -7.15 -11.20 -17.19
N SER A 311 -6.00 -11.66 -17.69
CA SER A 311 -5.38 -12.93 -17.28
C SER A 311 -4.59 -12.81 -15.98
N ASN A 312 -4.19 -11.60 -15.61
CA ASN A 312 -3.26 -11.34 -14.54
C ASN A 312 -4.01 -11.28 -13.21
N ALA A 313 -3.69 -12.22 -12.33
CA ALA A 313 -4.18 -12.28 -10.97
C ALA A 313 -3.31 -11.45 -10.01
N ASN A 314 -3.71 -11.43 -8.73
CA ASN A 314 -2.88 -10.99 -7.62
C ASN A 314 -3.14 -11.86 -6.37
N PRO A 315 -2.30 -11.89 -5.32
CA PRO A 315 -2.66 -12.62 -4.10
C PRO A 315 -4.02 -12.16 -3.54
N PRO A 316 -4.95 -13.08 -3.23
CA PRO A 316 -6.29 -12.73 -2.78
C PRO A 316 -6.31 -12.41 -1.26
N THR A 317 -5.54 -11.40 -0.85
CA THR A 317 -5.28 -11.07 0.56
C THR A 317 -6.51 -10.59 1.32
N PHE A 318 -7.61 -10.22 0.65
CA PHE A 318 -8.90 -9.95 1.30
C PHE A 318 -9.38 -11.11 2.18
N PHE A 319 -9.05 -12.36 1.83
CA PHE A 319 -9.40 -13.50 2.68
C PHE A 319 -8.69 -13.48 4.04
N LEU A 320 -7.55 -12.80 4.20
CA LEU A 320 -6.93 -12.59 5.52
C LEU A 320 -7.84 -11.73 6.41
N THR A 321 -8.28 -10.60 5.89
CA THR A 321 -9.16 -9.67 6.60
C THR A 321 -10.53 -10.29 6.86
N ILE A 322 -11.09 -11.00 5.88
CA ILE A 322 -12.40 -11.67 6.04
C ILE A 322 -12.30 -12.77 7.10
N ASP A 323 -11.21 -13.56 7.16
CA ASP A 323 -11.02 -14.55 8.23
C ASP A 323 -11.01 -13.89 9.63
N TYR A 324 -10.35 -12.75 9.77
CA TYR A 324 -10.37 -11.96 11.02
C TYR A 324 -11.78 -11.46 11.38
N LEU A 325 -12.52 -10.91 10.41
CA LEU A 325 -13.87 -10.41 10.63
C LEU A 325 -14.84 -11.53 11.03
N LEU A 326 -14.71 -12.73 10.44
CA LEU A 326 -15.52 -13.90 10.78
C LEU A 326 -15.30 -14.39 12.21
N LYS A 327 -14.07 -14.31 12.73
CA LYS A 327 -13.74 -14.73 14.11
C LYS A 327 -14.24 -13.74 15.16
N THR A 328 -14.20 -12.45 14.84
CA THR A 328 -14.47 -11.38 15.79
C THR A 328 -15.93 -10.97 15.87
N ASN A 329 -16.75 -11.30 14.85
CA ASN A 329 -18.15 -10.88 14.82
C ASN A 329 -19.11 -12.07 15.00
N GLN A 330 -19.68 -12.18 16.20
CA GLN A 330 -20.61 -13.26 16.58
C GLN A 330 -22.01 -13.14 15.94
N ALA A 331 -22.28 -12.11 15.12
CA ALA A 331 -23.54 -11.94 14.40
C ALA A 331 -23.33 -11.29 13.01
N ASN A 332 -23.43 -12.12 11.97
CA ASN A 332 -23.09 -11.94 10.54
C ASN A 332 -23.70 -10.75 9.74
N HIS A 333 -24.00 -9.61 10.36
CA HIS A 333 -24.60 -8.46 9.66
C HIS A 333 -23.68 -7.76 8.65
N LEU A 334 -22.36 -7.98 8.71
CA LEU A 334 -21.39 -7.35 7.80
C LEU A 334 -21.37 -7.99 6.40
N PHE A 335 -21.73 -9.28 6.28
CA PHE A 335 -21.63 -10.02 5.04
C PHE A 335 -23.00 -10.16 4.38
N THR A 336 -23.38 -9.16 3.58
CA THR A 336 -24.62 -9.19 2.81
C THR A 336 -24.56 -10.23 1.69
N LEU A 337 -25.71 -10.76 1.27
CA LEU A 337 -25.78 -11.73 0.17
C LEU A 337 -25.06 -11.24 -1.12
N PRO A 338 -25.22 -9.97 -1.56
CA PRO A 338 -24.46 -9.45 -2.70
C PRO A 338 -22.94 -9.47 -2.50
N PHE A 339 -22.46 -9.16 -1.30
CA PHE A 339 -21.03 -9.24 -0.98
C PHE A 339 -20.51 -10.67 -1.13
N ILE A 340 -21.24 -11.64 -0.57
CA ILE A 340 -20.88 -13.07 -0.63
C ILE A 340 -20.85 -13.57 -2.07
N GLN A 341 -21.85 -13.23 -2.88
CA GLN A 341 -21.92 -13.62 -4.30
C GLN A 341 -20.75 -13.03 -5.12
N ARG A 342 -20.37 -11.78 -4.85
CA ARG A 342 -19.20 -11.14 -5.48
C ARG A 342 -17.90 -11.82 -5.05
N LEU A 343 -17.74 -12.10 -3.77
CA LEU A 343 -16.58 -12.82 -3.22
C LEU A 343 -16.45 -14.23 -3.84
N GLU A 344 -17.55 -14.97 -3.94
CA GLU A 344 -17.61 -16.28 -4.58
C GLU A 344 -17.23 -16.18 -6.06
N LYS A 345 -17.79 -15.21 -6.80
CA LYS A 345 -17.44 -14.98 -8.22
C LYS A 345 -15.95 -14.71 -8.41
N TRP A 346 -15.34 -13.92 -7.53
CA TRP A 346 -13.91 -13.67 -7.52
C TRP A 346 -13.09 -14.93 -7.22
N TYR A 347 -13.48 -15.68 -6.18
CA TYR A 347 -12.87 -16.97 -5.82
C TYR A 347 -12.92 -17.98 -6.97
N GLN A 348 -14.07 -18.11 -7.63
CA GLN A 348 -14.26 -19.02 -8.76
C GLN A 348 -13.42 -18.60 -9.98
N TRP A 349 -13.21 -17.30 -10.17
CA TRP A 349 -12.31 -16.81 -11.22
C TRP A 349 -10.86 -17.30 -11.03
N TYR A 350 -10.33 -17.31 -9.80
CA TYR A 350 -8.99 -17.89 -9.55
C TYR A 350 -8.93 -19.36 -9.91
N ASN A 351 -9.89 -20.15 -9.42
CA ASN A 351 -9.94 -21.60 -9.66
C ASN A 351 -10.04 -21.92 -11.15
N ARG A 352 -10.82 -21.15 -11.91
CA ARG A 352 -10.94 -21.33 -13.37
C ARG A 352 -9.70 -20.88 -14.13
N THR A 353 -9.09 -19.74 -13.78
CA THR A 353 -8.09 -19.08 -14.65
C THR A 353 -6.65 -19.35 -14.26
N GLN A 354 -6.39 -19.67 -12.99
CA GLN A 354 -5.05 -19.86 -12.45
C GLN A 354 -4.73 -21.33 -12.12
N SER A 355 -5.60 -22.26 -12.50
CA SER A 355 -5.34 -23.70 -12.42
C SER A 355 -4.02 -24.08 -13.10
N GLY A 356 -3.28 -25.00 -12.48
CA GLY A 356 -2.01 -25.53 -12.98
C GLY A 356 -2.21 -26.71 -13.95
N PRO A 357 -1.12 -27.33 -14.41
CA PRO A 357 -1.15 -28.40 -15.40
C PRO A 357 -1.71 -29.73 -14.88
N ILE A 358 -1.78 -29.90 -13.55
CA ILE A 358 -2.26 -31.13 -12.89
C ILE A 358 -3.23 -30.81 -11.74
N PRO A 359 -4.09 -31.75 -11.30
CA PRO A 359 -5.04 -31.52 -10.21
C PRO A 359 -4.37 -30.93 -8.96
N PHE A 360 -5.08 -30.00 -8.29
CA PHE A 360 -4.63 -29.33 -7.06
C PHE A 360 -3.34 -28.49 -7.18
N SER A 361 -2.83 -28.31 -8.40
CA SER A 361 -1.74 -27.38 -8.69
C SER A 361 -2.28 -26.07 -9.27
N PHE A 362 -1.52 -25.00 -9.09
CA PHE A 362 -1.86 -23.67 -9.59
C PHE A 362 -0.63 -23.01 -10.24
N ARG A 363 -0.87 -22.06 -11.13
CA ARG A 363 0.20 -21.31 -11.81
C ARG A 363 -0.23 -19.88 -12.09
N TRP A 364 0.61 -18.95 -11.68
CA TRP A 364 0.51 -17.54 -12.01
C TRP A 364 0.61 -17.32 -13.52
N ARG A 365 -0.35 -16.60 -14.10
CA ARG A 365 -0.25 -16.13 -15.49
C ARG A 365 0.54 -14.82 -15.58
N GLY A 366 0.98 -14.46 -16.78
CA GLY A 366 1.62 -13.18 -17.08
C GLY A 366 3.16 -13.13 -17.01
N ARG A 367 3.85 -14.27 -16.82
CA ARG A 367 5.32 -14.34 -16.95
C ARG A 367 5.76 -14.21 -18.41
N ASN A 368 6.86 -13.51 -18.68
CA ASN A 368 7.40 -13.33 -20.03
C ASN A 368 8.45 -14.39 -20.37
N ALA A 369 8.05 -15.44 -21.08
CA ALA A 369 8.95 -16.52 -21.49
C ALA A 369 10.02 -16.09 -22.51
N SER A 370 9.77 -15.02 -23.27
CA SER A 370 10.63 -14.56 -24.37
C SER A 370 11.63 -13.47 -23.95
N SER A 371 11.65 -13.12 -22.67
CA SER A 371 12.51 -12.06 -22.14
C SER A 371 13.99 -12.46 -22.20
N ILE A 372 14.77 -11.72 -23.00
CA ILE A 372 16.24 -11.87 -23.07
C ILE A 372 16.98 -10.87 -22.18
N TYR A 373 16.29 -9.89 -21.61
CA TYR A 373 16.92 -8.84 -20.79
C TYR A 373 16.89 -9.16 -19.30
N GLU A 374 15.99 -10.06 -18.89
CA GLU A 374 15.82 -10.48 -17.50
C GLU A 374 16.65 -11.72 -17.20
N LEU A 375 17.46 -11.68 -16.14
CA LEU A 375 18.20 -12.83 -15.61
C LEU A 375 17.26 -13.98 -15.23
N ASN A 376 16.14 -13.64 -14.60
CA ASN A 376 15.03 -14.55 -14.31
C ASN A 376 13.71 -13.81 -14.64
N PRO A 377 12.83 -14.36 -15.49
CA PRO A 377 11.60 -13.67 -15.85
C PRO A 377 10.71 -13.34 -14.64
N LYS A 378 10.25 -12.09 -14.54
CA LYS A 378 9.45 -11.63 -13.39
C LYS A 378 8.10 -12.34 -13.30
N THR A 379 7.51 -12.32 -12.10
CA THR A 379 6.14 -12.80 -11.81
C THR A 379 5.34 -11.71 -11.08
N LEU A 380 5.10 -10.59 -11.76
CA LEU A 380 4.42 -9.40 -11.20
C LEU A 380 3.03 -9.71 -10.60
N THR A 381 2.37 -10.73 -11.15
CA THR A 381 1.07 -11.20 -10.68
C THR A 381 1.12 -11.82 -9.30
N SER A 382 2.26 -12.35 -8.85
CA SER A 382 2.40 -12.90 -7.50
C SER A 382 2.54 -11.85 -6.41
N GLY A 383 2.83 -10.59 -6.74
CA GLY A 383 3.23 -9.55 -5.78
C GLY A 383 4.70 -9.65 -5.33
N LEU A 384 5.40 -10.75 -5.66
CA LEU A 384 6.83 -10.95 -5.42
C LEU A 384 7.60 -10.85 -6.75
N ASP A 385 7.64 -9.64 -7.31
CA ASP A 385 7.99 -9.35 -8.71
C ASP A 385 9.20 -10.10 -9.27
N ASP A 386 10.37 -9.97 -8.62
CA ASP A 386 11.63 -10.59 -9.05
C ASP A 386 12.05 -11.78 -8.18
N TYR A 387 11.15 -12.32 -7.34
CA TYR A 387 11.43 -13.54 -6.59
C TYR A 387 11.74 -14.66 -7.58
N PRO A 388 12.89 -15.33 -7.46
CA PRO A 388 13.32 -16.34 -8.41
C PRO A 388 12.33 -17.51 -8.57
N ARG A 389 11.90 -17.75 -9.81
CA ARG A 389 11.10 -18.94 -10.19
C ARG A 389 11.81 -19.72 -11.30
N ALA A 390 11.11 -20.68 -11.91
CA ALA A 390 11.65 -21.45 -13.04
C ALA A 390 12.24 -20.50 -14.10
N SER A 391 13.42 -20.85 -14.62
CA SER A 391 14.21 -19.93 -15.46
C SER A 391 13.64 -19.84 -16.88
N HIS A 392 12.91 -20.86 -17.32
CA HIS A 392 12.20 -20.92 -18.59
C HIS A 392 10.70 -21.08 -18.28
N PRO A 393 9.94 -19.97 -18.26
CA PRO A 393 8.51 -20.02 -18.01
C PRO A 393 7.80 -20.91 -19.04
N THR A 394 6.95 -21.83 -18.57
CA THR A 394 6.17 -22.75 -19.41
C THR A 394 4.82 -23.05 -18.76
N ASP A 395 3.92 -23.67 -19.50
CA ASP A 395 2.63 -24.09 -18.94
C ASP A 395 2.75 -25.25 -17.92
N SER A 396 3.92 -25.87 -17.81
CA SER A 396 4.22 -26.95 -16.86
C SER A 396 4.55 -26.47 -15.44
N GLU A 397 4.65 -25.15 -15.22
CA GLU A 397 5.00 -24.62 -13.90
C GLU A 397 3.93 -24.90 -12.84
N ARG A 398 4.38 -25.08 -11.60
CA ARG A 398 3.52 -25.17 -10.41
C ARG A 398 4.03 -24.19 -9.37
N HIS A 399 3.18 -23.25 -8.95
CA HIS A 399 3.54 -22.19 -8.01
C HIS A 399 2.94 -22.46 -6.63
N LEU A 400 3.84 -22.65 -5.66
CA LEU A 400 3.53 -23.05 -4.29
C LEU A 400 2.69 -22.00 -3.56
N ASP A 401 3.12 -20.75 -3.63
CA ASP A 401 2.49 -19.61 -2.98
C ASP A 401 1.03 -19.46 -3.42
N LEU A 402 0.75 -19.59 -4.71
CA LEU A 402 -0.62 -19.51 -5.23
C LEU A 402 -1.49 -20.65 -4.70
N ARG A 403 -0.98 -21.89 -4.66
CA ARG A 403 -1.71 -23.02 -4.07
C ARG A 403 -2.07 -22.75 -2.60
N CYS A 404 -1.14 -22.20 -1.83
CA CYS A 404 -1.37 -21.83 -0.44
C CYS A 404 -2.41 -20.70 -0.30
N TRP A 405 -2.38 -19.70 -1.17
CA TRP A 405 -3.40 -18.65 -1.22
C TRP A 405 -4.80 -19.19 -1.49
N ILE A 406 -4.94 -20.11 -2.46
CA ILE A 406 -6.24 -20.72 -2.76
C ILE A 406 -6.70 -21.60 -1.60
N THR A 407 -5.79 -22.31 -0.92
CA THR A 407 -6.13 -23.07 0.29
C THR A 407 -6.74 -22.16 1.37
N LEU A 408 -6.13 -20.98 1.62
CA LEU A 408 -6.68 -19.98 2.54
C LEU A 408 -8.04 -19.49 2.06
N ALA A 409 -8.16 -19.11 0.78
CA ALA A 409 -9.40 -18.60 0.21
C ALA A 409 -10.55 -19.62 0.32
N SER A 410 -10.31 -20.88 -0.04
CA SER A 410 -11.28 -21.98 0.09
C SER A 410 -11.70 -22.20 1.54
N THR A 411 -10.74 -22.12 2.48
CA THR A 411 -11.03 -22.22 3.92
C THR A 411 -11.97 -21.11 4.38
N VAL A 412 -11.67 -19.87 4.02
CA VAL A 412 -12.39 -18.69 4.52
C VAL A 412 -13.77 -18.58 3.90
N ILE A 413 -13.90 -18.79 2.57
CA ILE A 413 -15.21 -18.80 1.93
C ILE A 413 -16.06 -19.98 2.43
N GLY A 414 -15.45 -21.15 2.67
CA GLY A 414 -16.14 -22.28 3.25
C GLY A 414 -16.68 -22.01 4.66
N LYS A 415 -15.88 -21.37 5.54
CA LYS A 415 -16.36 -20.92 6.86
C LYS A 415 -17.51 -19.92 6.74
N LEU A 416 -17.39 -18.95 5.84
CA LEU A 416 -18.44 -17.95 5.60
C LEU A 416 -19.76 -18.64 5.21
N TYR A 417 -19.74 -19.56 4.25
CA TYR A 417 -20.92 -20.33 3.83
C TYR A 417 -21.49 -21.19 4.96
N SER A 418 -20.63 -21.82 5.76
CA SER A 418 -21.06 -22.58 6.93
C SER A 418 -21.85 -21.74 7.93
N ILE A 419 -21.42 -20.50 8.20
CA ILE A 419 -22.12 -19.61 9.13
C ILE A 419 -23.45 -19.12 8.52
N ILE A 420 -23.48 -18.80 7.22
CA ILE A 420 -24.70 -18.29 6.56
C ILE A 420 -25.77 -19.37 6.40
N ASN A 421 -25.37 -20.56 5.94
CA ASN A 421 -26.30 -21.65 5.65
C ASN A 421 -26.60 -22.53 6.88
N ASN A 422 -25.92 -22.27 8.01
CA ASN A 422 -25.97 -23.11 9.20
C ASN A 422 -25.60 -24.58 8.91
N GLU A 423 -24.55 -24.78 8.10
CA GLU A 423 -24.05 -26.09 7.68
C GLU A 423 -22.61 -26.31 8.16
N HIS A 424 -22.31 -27.51 8.67
CA HIS A 424 -20.97 -27.82 9.18
C HIS A 424 -19.93 -28.13 8.08
N THR A 425 -20.39 -28.47 6.87
CA THR A 425 -19.52 -28.77 5.73
C THR A 425 -20.17 -28.27 4.45
N ASN A 426 -19.34 -27.94 3.46
CA ASN A 426 -19.75 -27.54 2.12
C ASN A 426 -18.63 -27.87 1.13
N GLU A 427 -18.88 -27.70 -0.17
CA GLU A 427 -17.92 -28.00 -1.22
C GLU A 427 -16.60 -27.21 -1.09
N TYR A 428 -16.64 -25.98 -0.58
CA TYR A 428 -15.47 -25.15 -0.37
C TYR A 428 -14.58 -25.68 0.75
N LEU A 429 -15.17 -26.13 1.86
CA LEU A 429 -14.44 -26.78 2.95
C LEU A 429 -13.87 -28.14 2.52
N ASN A 430 -14.63 -28.92 1.73
CA ASN A 430 -14.12 -30.18 1.17
C ASN A 430 -12.92 -29.93 0.24
N TYR A 431 -12.98 -28.90 -0.60
CA TYR A 431 -11.86 -28.53 -1.47
C TYR A 431 -10.67 -27.97 -0.66
N ALA A 432 -10.92 -27.17 0.37
CA ALA A 432 -9.89 -26.69 1.30
C ALA A 432 -9.17 -27.85 1.99
N GLN A 433 -9.89 -28.91 2.40
CA GLN A 433 -9.30 -30.13 2.97
C GLN A 433 -8.38 -30.86 1.97
N LEU A 434 -8.78 -30.97 0.69
CA LEU A 434 -7.92 -31.55 -0.35
C LEU A 434 -6.66 -30.71 -0.59
N LEU A 435 -6.79 -29.38 -0.61
CA LEU A 435 -5.65 -28.48 -0.79
C LEU A 435 -4.75 -28.42 0.46
N SER A 436 -5.28 -28.58 1.66
CA SER A 436 -4.49 -28.62 2.90
C SER A 436 -3.92 -30.00 3.24
N ASN A 437 -4.29 -31.04 2.49
CA ASN A 437 -3.70 -32.36 2.64
C ASN A 437 -2.18 -32.30 2.40
N ASN A 438 -1.41 -32.67 3.43
CA ASN A 438 0.04 -32.54 3.44
C ASN A 438 0.71 -33.53 2.47
N ASP A 439 0.15 -34.73 2.26
CA ASP A 439 0.70 -35.70 1.31
C ASP A 439 0.60 -35.19 -0.14
N ILE A 440 -0.55 -34.57 -0.51
CA ILE A 440 -0.74 -33.94 -1.82
C ILE A 440 0.18 -32.72 -1.97
N LEU A 441 0.29 -31.90 -0.92
CA LEU A 441 1.22 -30.76 -0.94
C LEU A 441 2.67 -31.24 -1.14
N ASP A 442 3.08 -32.28 -0.43
CA ASP A 442 4.42 -32.85 -0.50
C ASP A 442 4.70 -33.43 -1.89
N GLN A 443 3.77 -34.22 -2.44
CA GLN A 443 3.89 -34.78 -3.78
C GLN A 443 4.10 -33.69 -4.85
N LEU A 444 3.47 -32.54 -4.71
CA LEU A 444 3.49 -31.47 -5.71
C LEU A 444 4.67 -30.51 -5.55
N HIS A 445 5.10 -30.27 -4.32
CA HIS A 445 5.95 -29.13 -3.96
C HIS A 445 7.09 -29.43 -2.99
N TRP A 446 7.15 -30.59 -2.33
CA TRP A 446 8.29 -30.94 -1.49
C TRP A 446 9.42 -31.54 -2.34
N SER A 447 10.62 -30.99 -2.18
CA SER A 447 11.84 -31.56 -2.75
C SER A 447 12.61 -32.29 -1.66
N ASP A 448 12.74 -33.61 -1.77
CA ASP A 448 13.60 -34.39 -0.87
C ASP A 448 15.09 -34.07 -1.06
N GLU A 449 15.50 -33.73 -2.28
CA GLU A 449 16.89 -33.34 -2.59
C GLU A 449 17.29 -32.05 -1.88
N TYR A 450 16.39 -31.07 -1.82
CA TYR A 450 16.66 -29.75 -1.24
C TYR A 450 16.10 -29.58 0.17
N GLU A 451 15.34 -30.56 0.67
CA GLU A 451 14.62 -30.55 1.95
C GLU A 451 13.80 -29.27 2.18
N MET A 452 13.06 -28.84 1.15
CA MET A 452 12.23 -27.65 1.20
C MET A 452 11.01 -27.73 0.28
N TYR A 453 10.01 -26.90 0.57
CA TYR A 453 8.94 -26.63 -0.39
C TYR A 453 9.41 -25.65 -1.47
N ALA A 454 9.09 -25.96 -2.72
CA ALA A 454 9.56 -25.24 -3.88
C ALA A 454 8.49 -25.13 -4.98
N ASP A 455 8.66 -24.14 -5.85
CA ASP A 455 8.05 -24.15 -7.17
C ASP A 455 8.66 -25.26 -8.03
N TYR A 456 7.93 -25.68 -9.06
CA TYR A 456 8.39 -26.66 -10.04
C TYR A 456 8.26 -26.10 -11.46
N GLY A 457 9.24 -26.35 -12.34
CA GLY A 457 9.18 -25.93 -13.73
C GLY A 457 10.47 -26.19 -14.51
N LEU A 458 10.54 -25.70 -15.75
CA LEU A 458 11.72 -25.85 -16.61
C LEU A 458 12.80 -24.87 -16.16
N HIS A 459 13.88 -25.39 -15.57
CA HIS A 459 14.80 -24.56 -14.78
C HIS A 459 16.27 -24.93 -14.96
N THR A 460 17.13 -23.93 -14.82
CA THR A 460 18.58 -24.04 -14.62
C THR A 460 19.05 -22.87 -13.75
N ASP A 461 20.03 -23.11 -12.89
CA ASP A 461 20.77 -22.07 -12.17
C ASP A 461 21.86 -21.42 -13.03
N HIS A 462 22.16 -22.00 -14.20
CA HIS A 462 23.29 -21.64 -15.04
C HIS A 462 22.96 -20.47 -15.99
N ALA A 463 22.42 -19.38 -15.47
CA ALA A 463 22.13 -18.15 -16.23
C ALA A 463 22.97 -16.97 -15.73
N LYS A 464 23.42 -16.11 -16.64
CA LYS A 464 24.11 -14.86 -16.29
C LYS A 464 23.73 -13.71 -17.22
N LEU A 465 23.85 -12.49 -16.72
CA LEU A 465 23.76 -11.29 -17.54
C LEU A 465 25.13 -10.96 -18.14
N LYS A 466 25.16 -10.64 -19.45
CA LYS A 466 26.38 -10.29 -20.19
C LYS A 466 26.11 -9.08 -21.08
N HIS A 467 27.07 -8.14 -21.12
CA HIS A 467 27.03 -7.05 -22.10
C HIS A 467 27.36 -7.57 -23.50
N VAL A 468 26.51 -7.22 -24.47
CA VAL A 468 26.68 -7.56 -25.88
C VAL A 468 26.61 -6.28 -26.71
N LEU A 469 27.50 -6.19 -27.71
CA LEU A 469 27.53 -5.08 -28.66
C LEU A 469 26.37 -5.19 -29.65
N MET A 470 25.62 -4.10 -29.80
CA MET A 470 24.54 -4.01 -30.77
C MET A 470 25.09 -3.64 -32.16
N PRO A 471 24.52 -4.17 -33.25
CA PRO A 471 24.83 -3.73 -34.60
C PRO A 471 24.63 -2.21 -34.74
N LYS A 472 25.52 -1.53 -35.45
CA LYS A 472 25.36 -0.09 -35.72
C LYS A 472 24.09 0.13 -36.53
N LYS A 473 23.19 1.02 -36.06
CA LYS A 473 21.94 1.33 -36.79
C LYS A 473 22.19 2.16 -38.05
N SER A 474 23.34 2.86 -38.12
CA SER A 474 23.81 3.55 -39.33
C SER A 474 25.34 3.60 -39.37
N SER A 475 25.91 3.79 -40.56
CA SER A 475 27.34 4.03 -40.78
C SER A 475 27.85 5.33 -40.14
N SER A 476 26.97 6.28 -39.83
CA SER A 476 27.27 7.55 -39.14
C SER A 476 27.35 7.42 -37.62
N GLN A 477 27.01 6.27 -37.03
CA GLN A 477 27.05 6.08 -35.58
C GLN A 477 28.49 5.84 -35.09
N GLN A 478 29.05 6.84 -34.39
CA GLN A 478 30.44 6.84 -33.93
C GLN A 478 30.71 5.80 -32.82
N TYR A 479 29.71 5.50 -31.99
CA TYR A 479 29.78 4.54 -30.88
C TYR A 479 28.77 3.40 -31.04
N GLN A 480 29.18 2.16 -30.77
CA GLN A 480 28.29 1.00 -30.68
C GLN A 480 27.63 0.98 -29.29
N GLN A 481 26.30 0.84 -29.26
CA GLN A 481 25.56 0.64 -28.02
C GLN A 481 25.79 -0.78 -27.50
N THR A 482 25.91 -0.94 -26.18
CA THR A 482 25.96 -2.25 -25.51
C THR A 482 24.69 -2.46 -24.72
N HIS A 483 24.08 -3.65 -24.82
CA HIS A 483 22.94 -4.03 -23.98
C HIS A 483 23.33 -5.21 -23.09
N MET A 484 22.82 -5.24 -21.86
CA MET A 484 22.93 -6.39 -20.97
C MET A 484 21.85 -7.43 -21.31
N ILE A 485 22.26 -8.62 -21.76
CA ILE A 485 21.34 -9.72 -22.09
C ILE A 485 21.65 -10.97 -21.26
N ARG A 486 20.62 -11.77 -21.02
CA ARG A 486 20.71 -13.09 -20.38
C ARG A 486 21.36 -14.09 -21.33
N GLN A 487 22.27 -14.87 -20.79
CA GLN A 487 22.90 -16.00 -21.45
C GLN A 487 22.80 -17.25 -20.57
N ILE A 488 22.34 -18.36 -21.15
CA ILE A 488 22.43 -19.68 -20.52
C ILE A 488 23.86 -20.22 -20.74
N THR A 489 24.50 -20.59 -19.64
CA THR A 489 25.90 -21.06 -19.62
C THR A 489 26.02 -22.57 -19.67
N ASN A 490 24.94 -23.29 -19.36
CA ASN A 490 24.87 -24.74 -19.49
C ASN A 490 23.45 -25.16 -19.93
N GLU A 491 23.25 -25.29 -21.24
CA GLU A 491 21.95 -25.69 -21.82
C GLU A 491 21.55 -27.13 -21.43
N SER A 492 22.52 -28.01 -21.15
CA SER A 492 22.23 -29.40 -20.77
C SER A 492 21.60 -29.54 -19.39
N ASP A 493 21.73 -28.52 -18.52
CA ASP A 493 21.07 -28.49 -17.20
C ASP A 493 19.61 -28.00 -17.28
N VAL A 494 19.11 -27.62 -18.45
CA VAL A 494 17.72 -27.16 -18.60
C VAL A 494 16.76 -28.35 -18.67
N HIS A 495 16.11 -28.65 -17.55
CA HIS A 495 15.08 -29.69 -17.46
C HIS A 495 14.02 -29.34 -16.41
N LEU A 496 12.92 -30.09 -16.40
CA LEU A 496 11.87 -29.93 -15.39
C LEU A 496 12.40 -30.40 -14.03
N LYS A 497 12.44 -29.49 -13.05
CA LYS A 497 12.88 -29.78 -11.67
C LYS A 497 12.25 -28.82 -10.67
N TYR A 498 12.41 -29.12 -9.39
CA TYR A 498 12.14 -28.16 -8.32
C TYR A 498 13.12 -26.98 -8.39
N VAL A 499 12.63 -25.78 -8.11
CA VAL A 499 13.40 -24.54 -8.20
C VAL A 499 14.11 -24.28 -6.86
N LYS A 500 15.44 -24.24 -6.87
CA LYS A 500 16.28 -24.23 -5.67
C LYS A 500 16.48 -22.82 -5.07
N HIS A 501 15.39 -22.15 -4.72
CA HIS A 501 15.43 -20.80 -4.15
C HIS A 501 14.64 -20.71 -2.84
N PHE A 502 15.30 -21.01 -1.72
CA PHE A 502 14.71 -20.91 -0.38
C PHE A 502 14.48 -19.44 0.00
N GLY A 503 13.25 -19.12 0.41
CA GLY A 503 12.83 -17.75 0.71
C GLY A 503 11.36 -17.70 1.08
N TYR A 504 10.73 -16.53 0.95
CA TYR A 504 9.33 -16.35 1.33
C TYR A 504 8.38 -17.34 0.64
N VAL A 505 8.58 -17.67 -0.64
CA VAL A 505 7.74 -18.66 -1.36
C VAL A 505 7.77 -20.02 -0.63
N SER A 506 8.94 -20.48 -0.22
CA SER A 506 9.12 -21.74 0.52
C SER A 506 8.42 -21.76 1.89
N LEU A 507 8.14 -20.58 2.46
CA LEU A 507 7.47 -20.44 3.76
C LEU A 507 5.94 -20.40 3.67
N PHE A 508 5.35 -20.39 2.47
CA PHE A 508 3.90 -20.26 2.32
C PHE A 508 3.09 -21.34 3.05
N PRO A 509 3.46 -22.64 3.03
CA PRO A 509 2.78 -23.66 3.82
C PRO A 509 2.73 -23.35 5.32
N LEU A 510 3.81 -22.77 5.87
CA LEU A 510 3.85 -22.28 7.25
C LEU A 510 2.94 -21.05 7.41
N MET A 511 3.10 -20.04 6.55
CA MET A 511 2.38 -18.76 6.62
C MET A 511 0.86 -18.91 6.52
N THR A 512 0.38 -19.89 5.75
CA THR A 512 -1.06 -20.22 5.63
C THR A 512 -1.50 -21.34 6.57
N ARG A 513 -0.63 -21.76 7.51
CA ARG A 513 -0.93 -22.73 8.58
C ARG A 513 -1.43 -24.09 8.06
N ILE A 514 -0.90 -24.54 6.92
CA ILE A 514 -1.29 -25.82 6.28
C ILE A 514 -0.56 -27.01 6.91
N LEU A 515 0.64 -26.79 7.44
CA LEU A 515 1.48 -27.88 7.94
C LEU A 515 0.89 -28.53 9.19
N ASP A 516 0.93 -29.86 9.26
CA ASP A 516 0.64 -30.57 10.50
C ASP A 516 1.67 -30.17 11.58
N SER A 517 1.17 -29.81 12.76
CA SER A 517 1.93 -29.59 13.99
C SER A 517 2.98 -30.66 14.34
N LYS A 518 2.79 -31.90 13.89
CA LYS A 518 3.67 -33.05 14.13
C LYS A 518 4.63 -33.33 12.97
N SER A 519 4.47 -32.66 11.83
CA SER A 519 5.27 -32.92 10.62
C SER A 519 6.75 -32.60 10.85
N ILE A 520 7.64 -33.51 10.48
CA ILE A 520 9.09 -33.24 10.49
C ILE A 520 9.48 -32.09 9.55
N LYS A 521 8.66 -31.81 8.52
CA LYS A 521 8.86 -30.69 7.60
C LYS A 521 8.62 -29.34 8.28
N LEU A 522 7.70 -29.29 9.26
CA LEU A 522 7.53 -28.12 10.12
C LEU A 522 8.82 -27.88 10.93
N ASP A 523 9.39 -28.92 11.53
CA ASP A 523 10.66 -28.79 12.26
C ASP A 523 11.79 -28.27 11.38
N LYS A 524 11.94 -28.83 10.17
CA LYS A 524 12.93 -28.39 9.19
C LYS A 524 12.80 -26.90 8.89
N ILE A 525 11.59 -26.42 8.61
CA ILE A 525 11.32 -25.00 8.34
C ILE A 525 11.65 -24.13 9.56
N LEU A 526 11.28 -24.54 10.77
CA LEU A 526 11.59 -23.80 12.00
C LEU A 526 13.10 -23.70 12.24
N ASN A 527 13.87 -24.76 11.96
CA ASN A 527 15.32 -24.75 12.05
C ASN A 527 15.94 -23.81 10.99
N ASP A 528 15.46 -23.89 9.74
CA ASP A 528 15.96 -23.05 8.65
C ASP A 528 15.64 -21.57 8.86
N LEU A 529 14.50 -21.25 9.48
CA LEU A 529 14.13 -19.88 9.84
C LEU A 529 15.17 -19.23 10.74
N GLN A 530 15.72 -19.96 11.72
CA GLN A 530 16.71 -19.44 12.67
C GLN A 530 18.14 -19.40 12.10
N ASN A 531 18.35 -19.97 10.91
CA ASN A 531 19.66 -20.02 10.31
C ASN A 531 20.06 -18.64 9.74
N THR A 532 21.11 -18.05 10.30
CA THR A 532 21.64 -16.73 9.91
C THR A 532 22.22 -16.71 8.50
N THR A 533 22.66 -17.86 7.97
CA THR A 533 23.14 -17.98 6.58
C THR A 533 22.00 -18.15 5.58
N LEU A 534 20.76 -18.32 6.05
CA LEU A 534 19.56 -18.38 5.23
C LEU A 534 18.79 -17.06 5.36
N LEU A 535 17.68 -17.06 6.11
CA LEU A 535 16.75 -15.93 6.17
C LEU A 535 16.90 -15.08 7.43
N TRP A 536 17.50 -15.60 8.51
CA TRP A 536 17.49 -14.91 9.80
C TRP A 536 18.43 -13.69 9.82
N THR A 537 17.91 -12.56 10.31
CA THR A 537 18.72 -11.36 10.58
C THR A 537 18.33 -10.72 11.92
N PRO A 538 19.17 -9.82 12.47
CA PRO A 538 18.80 -8.97 13.61
C PRO A 538 17.66 -7.98 13.35
N TYR A 539 17.16 -7.90 12.10
CA TYR A 539 16.21 -6.89 11.65
C TYR A 539 14.88 -7.49 11.15
N GLY A 540 14.79 -8.82 11.00
CA GLY A 540 13.68 -9.56 10.40
C GLY A 540 14.13 -10.68 9.47
N LEU A 541 13.20 -11.35 8.80
CA LEU A 541 13.48 -12.41 7.83
C LEU A 541 13.72 -11.84 6.43
N ARG A 542 14.79 -12.29 5.75
CA ARG A 542 15.07 -12.00 4.34
C ARG A 542 13.99 -12.56 3.42
N SER A 543 13.73 -11.87 2.31
CA SER A 543 12.91 -12.40 1.22
C SER A 543 13.50 -13.62 0.54
N LEU A 544 14.82 -13.69 0.44
CA LEU A 544 15.56 -14.76 -0.22
C LEU A 544 16.82 -15.11 0.57
N ALA A 545 17.12 -16.41 0.71
CA ALA A 545 18.27 -16.90 1.45
C ALA A 545 19.59 -16.47 0.83
N GLN A 546 20.60 -16.19 1.66
CA GLN A 546 21.93 -15.81 1.18
C GLN A 546 22.63 -16.92 0.39
N SER A 547 22.22 -18.18 0.60
CA SER A 547 22.69 -19.34 -0.16
C SER A 547 22.13 -19.41 -1.58
N SER A 548 21.12 -18.60 -1.93
CA SER A 548 20.57 -18.56 -3.28
C SER A 548 21.56 -17.92 -4.27
N SER A 549 21.69 -18.52 -5.45
CA SER A 549 22.46 -17.98 -6.59
C SER A 549 21.97 -16.58 -7.03
N LEU A 550 20.74 -16.22 -6.67
CA LEU A 550 20.10 -14.95 -7.03
C LEU A 550 19.92 -13.99 -5.84
N TYR A 551 20.53 -14.26 -4.68
CA TYR A 551 20.53 -13.31 -3.57
C TYR A 551 21.30 -12.03 -3.92
N GLY A 552 20.65 -10.88 -3.75
CA GLY A 552 21.23 -9.56 -4.01
C GLY A 552 21.55 -9.27 -5.48
N THR A 553 21.09 -10.11 -6.42
CA THR A 553 21.38 -9.93 -7.86
C THR A 553 20.34 -9.05 -8.53
N ARG A 554 20.79 -8.13 -9.37
CA ARG A 554 19.92 -7.36 -10.27
C ARG A 554 19.24 -8.28 -11.28
N ASN A 555 18.04 -7.92 -11.72
CA ASN A 555 17.34 -8.72 -12.74
C ASN A 555 17.63 -8.27 -14.17
N THR A 556 17.85 -6.98 -14.37
CA THR A 556 18.22 -6.36 -15.65
C THR A 556 19.34 -5.35 -15.41
N GLU A 557 19.71 -4.59 -16.44
CA GLU A 557 20.64 -3.46 -16.28
C GLU A 557 20.13 -2.40 -15.29
N HIS A 558 18.80 -2.19 -15.27
CA HIS A 558 18.14 -1.11 -14.54
C HIS A 558 17.27 -1.58 -13.36
N ASP A 559 17.00 -2.89 -13.24
CA ASP A 559 16.21 -3.46 -12.16
C ASP A 559 17.11 -3.97 -11.02
N PRO A 560 17.32 -3.20 -9.93
CA PRO A 560 18.02 -3.68 -8.74
C PRO A 560 17.24 -4.82 -8.06
N PRO A 561 17.89 -5.61 -7.18
CA PRO A 561 17.20 -6.65 -6.41
C PRO A 561 16.09 -6.06 -5.56
N TYR A 562 14.92 -6.71 -5.57
CA TYR A 562 13.73 -6.27 -4.81
C TYR A 562 13.33 -7.34 -3.77
N TRP A 563 12.75 -8.45 -4.20
CA TRP A 563 12.41 -9.64 -3.40
C TRP A 563 13.57 -10.65 -3.33
N ARG A 564 14.80 -10.15 -3.42
CA ARG A 564 16.04 -10.95 -3.47
C ARG A 564 16.97 -10.70 -2.27
N GLY A 565 16.39 -10.51 -1.09
CA GLY A 565 17.14 -10.43 0.16
C GLY A 565 16.55 -9.46 1.18
N ALA A 566 15.97 -8.34 0.72
CA ALA A 566 15.38 -7.33 1.61
C ALA A 566 14.27 -7.90 2.48
N ILE A 567 13.98 -7.22 3.59
CA ILE A 567 13.02 -7.62 4.63
C ILE A 567 11.70 -6.87 4.42
N TRP A 568 10.61 -7.63 4.31
CA TRP A 568 9.27 -7.11 4.05
C TRP A 568 8.31 -7.45 5.17
N ILE A 569 7.55 -6.46 5.63
CA ILE A 569 6.78 -6.56 6.88
C ILE A 569 5.51 -7.39 6.73
N ASN A 570 4.85 -7.39 5.56
CA ASN A 570 3.73 -8.28 5.26
C ASN A 570 4.09 -9.77 5.44
N MET A 571 5.20 -10.22 4.85
CA MET A 571 5.62 -11.63 4.95
C MET A 571 6.09 -11.97 6.36
N ASN A 572 6.83 -11.08 7.01
CA ASN A 572 7.23 -11.24 8.41
C ASN A 572 6.03 -11.28 9.35
N TYR A 573 4.97 -10.49 9.11
CA TYR A 573 3.71 -10.55 9.85
C TYR A 573 3.05 -11.92 9.70
N MET A 574 2.96 -12.45 8.48
CA MET A 574 2.39 -13.79 8.25
C MET A 574 3.19 -14.89 8.95
N VAL A 575 4.52 -14.83 8.92
CA VAL A 575 5.38 -15.79 9.65
C VAL A 575 5.17 -15.66 11.17
N LEU A 576 5.14 -14.44 11.73
CA LEU A 576 4.86 -14.26 13.16
C LEU A 576 3.47 -14.78 13.56
N SER A 577 2.46 -14.52 12.73
CA SER A 577 1.10 -15.02 12.90
C SER A 577 1.05 -16.55 12.91
N ALA A 578 1.79 -17.21 12.01
CA ALA A 578 1.90 -18.65 11.98
C ALA A 578 2.68 -19.22 13.19
N LEU A 579 3.82 -18.62 13.54
CA LEU A 579 4.61 -19.06 14.70
C LEU A 579 3.81 -18.96 15.99
N GLN A 580 3.00 -17.90 16.17
CA GLN A 580 2.12 -17.77 17.33
C GLN A 580 1.04 -18.86 17.35
N HIS A 581 0.49 -19.23 16.18
CA HIS A 581 -0.44 -20.36 16.07
C HIS A 581 0.21 -21.69 16.47
N TYR A 582 1.35 -22.04 15.88
CA TYR A 582 2.07 -23.28 16.18
C TYR A 582 2.60 -23.33 17.62
N ALA A 583 2.84 -22.17 18.25
CA ALA A 583 3.21 -22.08 19.67
C ALA A 583 2.07 -22.38 20.65
N LYS A 584 0.81 -22.36 20.18
CA LYS A 584 -0.40 -22.54 20.99
C LYS A 584 -1.07 -23.89 20.79
N ILE A 585 -1.00 -24.47 19.60
CA ILE A 585 -1.59 -25.77 19.32
C ILE A 585 -0.71 -26.92 19.84
N PRO A 586 -1.27 -28.09 20.20
CA PRO A 586 -0.49 -29.25 20.61
C PRO A 586 0.44 -29.74 19.49
N GLY A 587 1.72 -29.94 19.79
CA GLY A 587 2.70 -30.48 18.86
C GLY A 587 4.12 -30.46 19.43
N PRO A 588 5.03 -31.32 18.94
CA PRO A 588 6.39 -31.45 19.45
C PRO A 588 7.25 -30.17 19.27
N TYR A 589 6.86 -29.26 18.38
CA TYR A 589 7.64 -28.07 18.03
C TYR A 589 7.05 -26.75 18.56
N SER A 590 6.03 -26.82 19.43
CA SER A 590 5.33 -25.64 19.97
C SER A 590 6.26 -24.69 20.73
N ASP A 591 7.14 -25.21 21.59
CA ASP A 591 8.12 -24.40 22.31
C ASP A 591 9.16 -23.75 21.37
N LYS A 592 9.60 -24.49 20.35
CA LYS A 592 10.51 -23.97 19.32
C LYS A 592 9.86 -22.80 18.57
N ALA A 593 8.61 -22.97 18.10
CA ALA A 593 7.84 -21.91 17.45
C ALA A 593 7.69 -20.67 18.36
N ARG A 594 7.43 -20.88 19.65
CA ARG A 594 7.31 -19.80 20.65
C ARG A 594 8.60 -19.01 20.82
N GLN A 595 9.75 -19.67 20.84
CA GLN A 595 11.05 -19.02 20.97
C GLN A 595 11.39 -18.20 19.72
N ILE A 596 11.17 -18.77 18.53
CA ILE A 596 11.39 -18.08 17.25
C ILE A 596 10.50 -16.84 17.16
N TYR A 597 9.21 -16.99 17.49
CA TYR A 597 8.24 -15.90 17.53
C TYR A 597 8.74 -14.72 18.36
N LYS A 598 9.13 -14.98 19.61
CA LYS A 598 9.59 -13.94 20.55
C LYS A 598 10.78 -13.18 19.98
N GLN A 599 11.78 -13.88 19.46
CA GLN A 599 12.99 -13.23 18.97
C GLN A 599 12.75 -12.46 17.67
N LEU A 600 11.99 -13.02 16.72
CA LEU A 600 11.69 -12.35 15.45
C LEU A 600 10.88 -11.06 15.70
N ARG A 601 9.89 -11.13 16.59
CA ARG A 601 9.08 -9.98 16.99
C ARG A 601 9.95 -8.84 17.56
N ILE A 602 10.87 -9.17 18.47
CA ILE A 602 11.79 -8.20 19.06
C ILE A 602 12.68 -7.56 17.98
N ASN A 603 13.23 -8.35 17.07
CA ASN A 603 14.11 -7.86 15.99
C ASN A 603 13.39 -6.83 15.10
N LEU A 604 12.17 -7.14 14.68
CA LEU A 604 11.36 -6.26 13.83
C LEU A 604 11.00 -4.94 14.54
N ILE A 605 10.46 -5.01 15.77
CA ILE A 605 10.08 -3.83 16.55
C ILE A 605 11.29 -2.94 16.80
N LYS A 606 12.41 -3.54 17.23
CA LYS A 606 13.65 -2.80 17.51
C LYS A 606 14.17 -2.10 16.26
N ASN A 607 14.21 -2.79 15.13
CA ASN A 607 14.75 -2.22 13.90
C ASN A 607 13.87 -1.10 13.34
N MET A 608 12.56 -1.36 13.19
CA MET A 608 11.65 -0.38 12.62
C MET A 608 11.53 0.87 13.50
N PHE A 609 11.50 0.70 14.82
CA PHE A 609 11.49 1.84 15.74
C PHE A 609 12.80 2.66 15.64
N ARG A 610 13.97 2.00 15.60
CA ARG A 610 15.26 2.67 15.39
C ARG A 610 15.28 3.48 14.09
N VAL A 611 14.79 2.92 13.00
CA VAL A 611 14.74 3.62 11.70
C VAL A 611 13.76 4.79 11.77
N TYR A 612 12.58 4.59 12.37
CA TYR A 612 11.60 5.65 12.54
C TYR A 612 12.14 6.81 13.39
N GLU A 613 12.81 6.54 14.51
CA GLU A 613 13.45 7.58 15.33
C GLU A 613 14.51 8.36 14.54
N LYS A 614 15.26 7.68 13.67
CA LYS A 614 16.30 8.31 12.85
C LYS A 614 15.75 9.11 11.67
N THR A 615 14.69 8.65 11.02
CA THR A 615 14.26 9.19 9.72
C THR A 615 12.86 9.82 9.74
N GLY A 616 12.11 9.71 10.84
CA GLY A 616 10.72 10.17 10.94
C GLY A 616 9.71 9.39 10.08
N HIS A 617 10.10 8.25 9.50
CA HIS A 617 9.31 7.55 8.48
C HIS A 617 9.32 6.04 8.64
N VAL A 618 8.23 5.41 8.19
CA VAL A 618 8.14 3.97 7.92
C VAL A 618 8.43 3.72 6.45
N TRP A 619 9.16 2.65 6.16
CA TRP A 619 9.65 2.30 4.83
C TRP A 619 8.97 1.05 4.27
N GLU A 620 9.00 0.92 2.95
CA GLU A 620 8.44 -0.20 2.20
C GLU A 620 9.09 -1.53 2.56
N GLN A 621 10.42 -1.52 2.62
CA GLN A 621 11.26 -2.66 2.95
C GLN A 621 12.48 -2.20 3.77
N TYR A 622 13.19 -3.15 4.37
CA TYR A 622 14.39 -2.90 5.17
C TYR A 622 15.56 -3.71 4.65
N ASP A 623 16.74 -3.08 4.62
CA ASP A 623 17.99 -3.72 4.20
C ASP A 623 18.38 -4.85 5.16
N ASP A 624 18.69 -6.02 4.65
CA ASP A 624 18.95 -7.20 5.47
C ASP A 624 20.32 -7.21 6.16
N ARG A 625 21.23 -6.32 5.75
CA ARG A 625 22.58 -6.20 6.29
C ARG A 625 22.71 -5.10 7.32
N THR A 626 22.01 -3.98 7.11
CA THR A 626 22.11 -2.78 7.95
C THR A 626 20.84 -2.51 8.76
N GLY A 627 19.71 -3.06 8.34
CA GLY A 627 18.39 -2.77 8.88
C GLY A 627 17.83 -1.39 8.48
N ASN A 628 18.53 -0.62 7.65
CA ASN A 628 18.07 0.70 7.21
C ASN A 628 16.83 0.58 6.32
N GLY A 629 15.98 1.61 6.32
CA GLY A 629 14.85 1.71 5.39
C GLY A 629 15.29 1.77 3.93
N LYS A 630 14.53 1.11 3.06
CA LYS A 630 14.74 1.03 1.61
C LYS A 630 13.40 1.15 0.85
N GLY A 631 13.49 1.58 -0.40
CA GLY A 631 12.32 1.73 -1.26
C GLY A 631 11.51 2.98 -0.92
N SER A 632 10.21 2.91 -1.14
CA SER A 632 9.30 4.04 -0.99
C SER A 632 9.12 4.47 0.48
N HIS A 633 8.95 5.76 0.70
CA HIS A 633 8.55 6.35 1.99
C HIS A 633 7.73 7.63 1.78
N PRO A 634 6.85 8.02 2.73
CA PRO A 634 6.38 7.25 3.88
C PRO A 634 5.46 6.08 3.44
N PHE A 635 5.85 4.85 3.80
CA PHE A 635 5.13 3.63 3.46
C PHE A 635 4.47 3.05 4.73
N THR A 636 3.35 3.61 5.15
CA THR A 636 2.42 2.97 6.09
C THR A 636 1.34 2.21 5.32
N GLY A 637 1.76 1.49 4.28
CA GLY A 637 0.99 0.42 3.62
C GLY A 637 1.05 -0.84 4.50
N TRP A 638 1.48 -1.99 3.96
CA TRP A 638 1.66 -3.19 4.81
C TRP A 638 2.64 -3.00 5.97
N SER A 639 3.59 -2.06 5.91
CA SER A 639 4.53 -1.84 7.01
C SER A 639 3.84 -1.29 8.27
N SER A 640 2.59 -0.83 8.14
CA SER A 640 1.74 -0.50 9.28
C SER A 640 1.39 -1.71 10.16
N LEU A 641 1.52 -2.95 9.65
CA LEU A 641 1.34 -4.18 10.42
C LEU A 641 2.29 -4.27 11.63
N ILE A 642 3.34 -3.45 11.69
CA ILE A 642 4.16 -3.33 12.89
C ILE A 642 3.34 -2.97 14.13
N VAL A 643 2.23 -2.23 13.99
CA VAL A 643 1.32 -1.92 15.11
C VAL A 643 0.69 -3.21 15.65
N LEU A 644 0.30 -4.14 14.77
CA LEU A 644 -0.26 -5.44 15.16
C LEU A 644 0.80 -6.36 15.75
N ILE A 645 2.00 -6.33 15.19
CA ILE A 645 3.16 -7.03 15.75
C ILE A 645 3.45 -6.51 17.16
N MET A 646 3.40 -5.19 17.37
CA MET A 646 3.61 -4.56 18.68
C MET A 646 2.52 -4.94 19.67
N SER A 647 1.25 -5.01 19.28
CA SER A 647 0.15 -5.37 20.19
C SER A 647 -0.07 -6.88 20.37
N GLU A 648 0.63 -7.71 19.58
CA GLU A 648 0.44 -9.16 19.48
C GLU A 648 -0.97 -9.58 19.05
N LEU A 649 -1.64 -8.71 18.28
CA LEU A 649 -2.99 -8.95 17.77
C LEU A 649 -2.93 -9.65 16.40
N TYR A 650 -2.64 -10.95 16.42
CA TYR A 650 -2.79 -11.83 15.26
C TYR A 650 -4.19 -12.45 15.25
N ASP A 651 -4.57 -13.12 14.17
CA ASP A 651 -5.94 -13.60 13.94
C ASP A 651 -6.33 -14.77 14.88
N GLU A 652 -6.57 -14.41 16.16
CA GLU A 652 -7.19 -15.19 17.23
C GLU A 652 -8.71 -15.28 17.04
#